data_AF-A0A2V5X0X9-F1
#
_entry.id   AF-A0A2V5X0X9-F1
#
_cell.length_a   1.000
_cell.length_b   1.000
_cell.length_c   1.000
_cell.angle_alpha   90.00
_cell.angle_beta   90.00
_cell.angle_gamma   90.00
#
_symmetry.space_group_name_H-M   'P 1'
#
loop_
_entity.id
_entity.type
_entity.pdbx_description
1 polymer ?
#
loop_
_entity_poly.entity_id
_entity_poly.type
_entity_poly.pdbx_seq_one_letter_code
_entity_poly.pdbx_strand_id
1 'polypeptide(L)'
;MTPLLGCGARRRKAFRAIRRLASRIGPLLLAATSLGALGFREAIAQEINPPLGPYVHLTAADFTNSSSFSTNTPLVATYYFYWYDIYSNAHIMDGDGTDALTDHPPTLTDFSYKSKAWHETQLADMMDAGIDIVLPVYWGAPSERNPTSSQHYWSYAGLGPLITARDELLQADKQPPRIGLFYDTSTLQYNSWGEHIDLTTARGREWFYESIRDFFSLIPPRHWAMINGQPVVFLYNSSFAVAHDQSCIDYVKQAFARDFGGHVPYLVREISWRAQSDNVYAWGGALGLKNPGIASLGPGYNDSAVPGRTPLIVDRQGGAFFERNWTRFLWNPSRIVAVETWNEYHEATDIAASKEYGRAYIELIRKYVDMFKAGVRPTLPRGPYSDVKFVSATLQATNVETGLEQFEFADGATVATNVAGSDCRAAAPNPTGGRYIYLRIDDSFKWAPSMQAEVDVEYFDSSGGSFAVEFDGSDTNAPFNGAYTRSSTTVYLDGSQLWRPARFNFSGARFINSQNGGADFRLAVSADPFFVRRVKVIRPGVPDEAGQVVTGYQANFTAPLATEWVALGPASDLFQPTNGVLRIRSSTNTIGQLLLTLPGANTTTQELLARTRITRLALGDAMPGGIAVAASTNGQIGLSYLLRSTAQAGRQTAFRETSLGWGPQTTFAWATNVWYWLRLRHAANSLSGLPDVWAKTWRADGLTPEPTGWLLVWDYYPGQPLRTGFAGLVSGGDNGGSEMECDFFLLKSDGLPEIIVTLPEQKPALASLAAGRPLTSGALLLQLTGEPSRSYQVEASIDLTSWIGLAAVELTKGAAEYLDPAATNFTHRFYRARLWP
;
A
#
# COMPACT_ATOMS: atom_id res chain seq x y z
N MET A 1 39.66 -9.14 18.40
CA MET A 1 38.36 -8.48 18.73
C MET A 1 37.27 -9.28 18.04
N THR A 2 36.65 -10.23 18.74
CA THR A 2 35.69 -11.14 18.12
C THR A 2 34.32 -10.47 18.10
N PRO A 3 33.68 -10.23 16.95
CA PRO A 3 32.27 -9.85 16.93
C PRO A 3 31.47 -11.12 17.23
N LEU A 4 30.86 -11.15 18.42
CA LEU A 4 30.06 -12.25 18.96
C LEU A 4 28.85 -11.60 19.63
N LEU A 5 27.58 -11.93 19.40
CA LEU A 5 26.91 -13.02 18.69
C LEU A 5 25.47 -12.57 18.41
N GLY A 6 25.06 -12.49 17.14
CA GLY A 6 23.65 -12.57 16.75
C GLY A 6 23.26 -14.04 16.61
N CYS A 7 22.93 -14.72 17.72
CA CYS A 7 22.59 -16.14 17.69
C CYS A 7 21.12 -16.34 17.31
N GLY A 8 20.88 -16.48 15.99
CA GLY A 8 19.57 -16.71 15.41
C GLY A 8 19.46 -17.94 14.53
N ALA A 9 20.32 -18.97 14.63
CA ALA A 9 20.08 -20.26 13.95
C ALA A 9 20.99 -21.43 14.41
N ARG A 10 20.33 -22.54 14.79
CA ARG A 10 20.77 -23.97 14.79
C ARG A 10 21.79 -24.45 15.84
N ARG A 11 21.33 -25.38 16.70
CA ARG A 11 21.59 -26.83 16.60
C ARG A 11 20.84 -27.63 17.69
N ARG A 12 19.80 -28.37 17.30
CA ARG A 12 19.34 -29.57 18.02
C ARG A 12 19.80 -30.80 17.23
N LYS A 13 20.66 -31.64 17.81
CA LYS A 13 20.65 -33.11 17.70
C LYS A 13 21.82 -33.76 18.46
N ALA A 14 21.55 -35.00 18.92
CA ALA A 14 22.32 -35.91 19.79
C ALA A 14 22.20 -35.55 21.28
N PHE A 15 21.57 -36.33 22.17
CA PHE A 15 21.58 -37.79 22.32
C PHE A 15 20.21 -38.36 22.76
N ARG A 16 19.96 -39.63 22.39
CA ARG A 16 18.81 -40.44 22.84
C ARG A 16 19.31 -41.57 23.76
N ALA A 17 18.48 -41.87 24.77
CA ALA A 17 18.33 -43.13 25.53
C ALA A 17 19.28 -43.41 26.72
N ILE A 18 18.72 -43.57 27.95
CA ILE A 18 18.29 -44.86 28.55
C ILE A 18 17.53 -44.63 29.89
N ARG A 19 16.32 -45.23 29.95
CA ARG A 19 15.50 -45.84 31.06
C ARG A 19 15.43 -45.31 32.53
N ARG A 20 14.20 -44.91 32.90
CA ARG A 20 13.28 -45.35 34.01
C ARG A 20 13.83 -45.84 35.37
N LEU A 21 13.38 -45.21 36.47
CA LEU A 21 12.49 -45.72 37.57
C LEU A 21 12.33 -44.59 38.64
N ALA A 22 11.15 -43.96 38.86
CA ALA A 22 10.14 -44.28 39.91
C ALA A 22 10.73 -44.71 41.27
N SER A 23 10.33 -44.26 42.46
CA SER A 23 9.25 -43.41 42.99
C SER A 23 9.40 -43.37 44.53
N ARG A 24 8.57 -42.53 45.20
CA ARG A 24 8.23 -42.48 46.65
C ARG A 24 9.08 -41.49 47.48
N ILE A 25 8.52 -40.60 48.30
CA ILE A 25 7.28 -40.65 49.08
C ILE A 25 6.56 -39.28 49.02
N GLY A 26 5.22 -39.31 48.94
CA GLY A 26 4.32 -38.16 48.91
C GLY A 26 3.84 -37.70 50.30
N PRO A 27 2.62 -37.14 50.42
CA PRO A 27 2.48 -35.75 50.84
C PRO A 27 1.51 -35.51 52.03
N LEU A 28 1.37 -34.23 52.39
CA LEU A 28 0.28 -33.58 53.15
C LEU A 28 0.21 -33.80 54.67
N LEU A 29 0.34 -32.70 55.44
CA LEU A 29 -0.81 -32.16 56.17
C LEU A 29 -0.66 -30.65 56.45
N LEU A 30 -1.83 -30.02 56.52
CA LEU A 30 -2.15 -28.60 56.43
C LEU A 30 -1.92 -27.80 57.73
N ALA A 31 -1.70 -26.50 57.51
CA ALA A 31 -2.31 -25.34 58.20
C ALA A 31 -1.62 -24.64 59.39
N ALA A 32 -1.45 -23.33 59.17
CA ALA A 32 -1.65 -22.19 60.09
C ALA A 32 -0.59 -21.97 61.20
N THR A 33 0.37 -21.05 60.98
CA THR A 33 0.44 -19.66 61.54
C THR A 33 0.51 -19.65 63.08
N SER A 34 1.49 -19.06 63.77
CA SER A 34 1.96 -17.67 63.59
C SER A 34 3.18 -17.34 64.48
N LEU A 35 4.08 -16.54 63.87
CA LEU A 35 4.87 -15.42 64.42
C LEU A 35 5.80 -15.60 65.64
N GLY A 36 7.08 -15.27 65.40
CA GLY A 36 7.79 -14.30 66.26
C GLY A 36 9.31 -14.44 66.36
N ALA A 37 10.04 -13.87 65.39
CA ALA A 37 11.38 -13.22 65.47
C ALA A 37 12.14 -13.40 64.13
N LEU A 38 11.80 -12.66 63.07
CA LEU A 38 12.31 -11.32 62.73
C LEU A 38 13.85 -11.24 62.65
N GLY A 39 14.34 -11.53 61.45
CA GLY A 39 15.62 -11.07 60.93
C GLY A 39 15.45 -10.76 59.45
N PHE A 40 14.75 -9.65 59.14
CA PHE A 40 14.73 -9.08 57.80
C PHE A 40 16.17 -8.74 57.41
N ARG A 41 16.74 -9.50 56.47
CA ARG A 41 17.63 -8.89 55.49
C ARG A 41 16.72 -8.40 54.37
N GLU A 42 16.24 -7.17 54.51
CA GLU A 42 15.89 -6.40 53.32
C GLU A 42 17.14 -6.42 52.43
N ALA A 43 17.00 -6.99 51.23
CA ALA A 43 17.94 -6.70 50.17
C ALA A 43 17.86 -5.19 49.98
N ILE A 44 18.89 -4.47 50.45
CA ILE A 44 19.03 -3.03 50.22
C ILE A 44 18.88 -2.84 48.72
N ALA A 45 17.75 -2.25 48.31
CA ALA A 45 17.59 -1.75 46.96
C ALA A 45 18.76 -0.80 46.74
N GLN A 46 19.67 -1.17 45.85
CA GLN A 46 20.77 -0.30 45.48
C GLN A 46 20.13 0.98 44.93
N GLU A 47 20.33 2.11 45.61
CA GLU A 47 19.80 3.41 45.18
C GLU A 47 20.14 3.61 43.70
N ILE A 48 19.13 4.04 42.92
CA ILE A 48 19.35 4.52 41.55
C ILE A 48 20.53 5.47 41.56
N ASN A 49 21.45 5.34 40.61
CA ASN A 49 22.57 6.26 40.55
C ASN A 49 22.04 7.69 40.41
N PRO A 50 22.74 8.72 40.91
CA PRO A 50 22.33 10.10 40.66
C PRO A 50 22.27 10.38 39.14
N PRO A 51 21.41 11.30 38.68
CA PRO A 51 21.36 11.71 37.28
C PRO A 51 22.73 12.07 36.74
N LEU A 52 23.04 11.60 35.53
CA LEU A 52 24.36 11.80 34.94
C LEU A 52 24.60 13.23 34.45
N GLY A 53 23.54 13.88 33.94
CA GLY A 53 23.58 15.26 33.50
C GLY A 53 22.73 16.21 34.35
N PRO A 54 22.86 17.54 34.15
CA PRO A 54 22.25 18.55 35.00
C PRO A 54 20.77 18.80 34.72
N TYR A 55 20.21 18.28 33.61
CA TYR A 55 18.86 18.62 33.15
C TYR A 55 17.77 17.76 33.80
N VAL A 56 17.71 17.78 35.13
CA VAL A 56 16.68 17.13 35.96
C VAL A 56 16.04 18.16 36.88
N HIS A 57 14.89 17.80 37.47
CA HIS A 57 14.05 18.68 38.29
C HIS A 57 13.64 19.95 37.54
N LEU A 58 13.35 19.80 36.25
CA LEU A 58 13.04 20.88 35.33
C LEU A 58 11.73 21.60 35.72
N THR A 59 11.69 22.90 35.43
CA THR A 59 10.54 23.79 35.61
C THR A 59 10.00 24.25 34.26
N ALA A 60 8.83 24.89 34.24
CA ALA A 60 8.28 25.48 33.02
C ALA A 60 9.23 26.50 32.36
N ALA A 61 10.12 27.14 33.12
CA ALA A 61 11.10 28.09 32.59
C ALA A 61 12.15 27.42 31.69
N ASP A 62 12.53 26.18 32.00
CA ASP A 62 13.54 25.41 31.25
C ASP A 62 13.04 25.01 29.85
N PHE A 63 11.71 25.01 29.66
CA PHE A 63 11.06 24.69 28.38
C PHE A 63 10.73 25.91 27.53
N THR A 64 11.05 27.13 27.96
CA THR A 64 10.69 28.39 27.25
C THR A 64 11.21 28.45 25.82
N ASN A 65 12.40 27.89 25.56
CA ASN A 65 13.00 27.80 24.23
C ASN A 65 12.81 26.43 23.57
N SER A 66 11.96 25.58 24.15
CA SER A 66 11.63 24.28 23.60
C SER A 66 10.40 24.37 22.70
N SER A 67 10.31 23.47 21.73
CA SER A 67 9.17 23.39 20.82
C SER A 67 8.70 21.96 20.69
N SER A 68 7.41 21.79 20.42
CA SER A 68 6.79 20.48 20.26
C SER A 68 6.09 20.40 18.92
N PHE A 69 6.18 19.23 18.30
CA PHE A 69 5.31 18.88 17.17
C PHE A 69 3.87 18.69 17.67
N SER A 70 2.89 19.02 16.83
CA SER A 70 1.48 18.73 17.13
C SER A 70 1.14 17.28 16.80
N THR A 71 0.02 16.79 17.34
CA THR A 71 -0.51 15.46 17.01
C THR A 71 -0.95 15.29 15.56
N ASN A 72 -1.05 16.38 14.79
CA ASN A 72 -1.48 16.36 13.39
C ASN A 72 -0.31 16.57 12.40
N THR A 73 0.92 16.78 12.89
CA THR A 73 2.08 17.01 12.02
C THR A 73 2.58 15.66 11.47
N PRO A 74 2.75 15.50 10.14
CA PRO A 74 3.48 14.38 9.55
C PRO A 74 4.97 14.47 9.94
N LEU A 75 5.55 13.39 10.47
CA LEU A 75 6.92 13.41 11.00
C LEU A 75 7.78 12.31 10.37
N VAL A 76 9.03 12.67 10.07
CA VAL A 76 10.05 11.74 9.60
C VAL A 76 11.14 11.60 10.66
N ALA A 77 11.35 10.37 11.11
CA ALA A 77 12.40 10.02 12.05
C ALA A 77 13.47 9.14 11.38
N THR A 78 14.68 9.10 11.91
CA THR A 78 15.69 8.13 11.47
C THR A 78 16.59 7.70 12.62
N TYR A 79 17.06 6.45 12.57
CA TYR A 79 18.00 5.86 13.52
C TYR A 79 19.42 6.30 13.18
N TYR A 80 20.11 6.91 14.15
CA TYR A 80 21.45 7.45 13.97
C TYR A 80 22.46 6.65 14.78
N PHE A 81 23.28 5.87 14.07
CA PHE A 81 24.32 5.01 14.62
C PHE A 81 25.62 5.81 14.70
N TYR A 82 25.87 6.40 15.87
CA TYR A 82 27.01 7.30 16.02
C TYR A 82 28.28 6.60 16.50
N TRP A 83 28.28 5.30 16.79
CA TRP A 83 29.36 4.55 17.47
C TRP A 83 30.73 4.46 16.78
N TYR A 84 30.86 4.99 15.57
CA TYR A 84 32.11 4.94 14.80
C TYR A 84 33.20 5.79 15.45
N ASP A 85 34.44 5.29 15.44
CA ASP A 85 35.59 6.03 15.97
C ASP A 85 36.89 5.72 15.21
N ILE A 86 37.23 6.57 14.24
CA ILE A 86 38.49 6.43 13.49
C ILE A 86 39.74 6.45 14.39
N TYR A 87 39.68 7.09 15.56
CA TYR A 87 40.81 7.19 16.47
C TYR A 87 41.17 5.86 17.15
N SER A 88 40.19 4.96 17.31
CA SER A 88 40.38 3.63 17.90
C SER A 88 40.14 2.49 16.92
N ASN A 89 39.68 2.79 15.71
CA ASN A 89 39.13 1.87 14.71
C ASN A 89 37.87 1.13 15.17
N ALA A 90 37.24 1.54 16.28
CA ALA A 90 36.02 0.92 16.76
C ALA A 90 34.89 1.10 15.73
N HIS A 91 34.17 0.01 15.46
CA HIS A 91 33.12 -0.06 14.45
C HIS A 91 33.57 0.26 13.01
N ILE A 92 34.87 0.21 12.73
CA ILE A 92 35.43 0.41 11.37
C ILE A 92 36.20 -0.83 10.94
N MET A 93 36.97 -1.43 11.85
CA MET A 93 37.73 -2.65 11.60
C MET A 93 37.25 -3.76 12.53
N ASP A 94 37.15 -4.97 11.98
CA ASP A 94 36.99 -6.19 12.75
C ASP A 94 38.27 -6.49 13.52
N GLY A 95 38.17 -7.39 14.48
CA GLY A 95 39.28 -7.63 15.37
C GLY A 95 40.38 -8.54 14.92
N ASP A 96 40.23 -9.13 13.74
CA ASP A 96 41.31 -9.71 12.96
C ASP A 96 41.93 -8.68 11.98
N GLY A 97 41.41 -7.44 11.96
CA GLY A 97 41.86 -6.34 11.12
C GLY A 97 41.18 -6.28 9.76
N THR A 98 40.16 -7.10 9.49
CA THR A 98 39.36 -6.96 8.27
C THR A 98 38.40 -5.78 8.33
N ASP A 99 37.86 -5.42 7.18
CA ASP A 99 36.86 -4.37 7.07
C ASP A 99 35.55 -4.80 7.75
N ALA A 100 35.05 -4.00 8.70
CA ALA A 100 33.80 -4.29 9.38
C ALA A 100 32.58 -3.68 8.65
N LEU A 101 32.79 -2.88 7.61
CA LEU A 101 31.76 -2.11 6.95
C LEU A 101 31.32 -2.77 5.63
N THR A 102 30.02 -2.74 5.33
CA THR A 102 29.50 -3.17 4.03
C THR A 102 29.44 -1.98 3.07
N ASP A 103 28.85 -0.86 3.52
CA ASP A 103 28.92 0.45 2.85
C ASP A 103 29.88 1.36 3.64
N HIS A 104 30.48 2.38 3.02
CA HIS A 104 31.56 3.14 3.64
C HIS A 104 31.24 4.64 3.76
N PRO A 105 31.65 5.31 4.85
CA PRO A 105 31.53 6.77 4.93
C PRO A 105 32.37 7.44 3.83
N PRO A 106 31.97 8.61 3.30
CA PRO A 106 32.64 9.27 2.18
C PRO A 106 34.11 9.57 2.46
N THR A 107 34.43 9.81 3.73
CA THR A 107 35.79 10.01 4.24
C THR A 107 35.90 9.42 5.64
N LEU A 108 37.09 8.89 5.97
CA LEU A 108 37.45 8.51 7.34
C LEU A 108 38.08 9.66 8.11
N THR A 109 38.34 10.80 7.47
CA THR A 109 38.94 11.96 8.13
C THR A 109 37.98 12.47 9.20
N ASP A 110 38.38 12.38 10.46
CA ASP A 110 37.58 12.80 11.62
C ASP A 110 36.20 12.11 11.71
N PHE A 111 36.07 10.91 11.14
CA PHE A 111 34.87 10.07 11.22
C PHE A 111 34.77 9.42 12.61
N SER A 112 34.22 10.17 13.57
CA SER A 112 34.14 9.74 14.96
C SER A 112 32.97 10.39 15.70
N TYR A 113 32.34 9.64 16.62
CA TYR A 113 31.36 10.17 17.57
C TYR A 113 31.87 11.34 18.42
N LYS A 114 33.19 11.47 18.55
CA LYS A 114 33.85 12.55 19.29
C LYS A 114 33.88 13.85 18.48
N SER A 115 33.68 13.80 17.16
CA SER A 115 33.78 14.94 16.27
C SER A 115 32.48 15.72 16.18
N LYS A 116 32.52 16.98 16.64
CA LYS A 116 31.45 17.95 16.42
C LYS A 116 31.24 18.22 14.93
N ALA A 117 32.31 18.33 14.14
CA ALA A 117 32.25 18.63 12.72
C ALA A 117 31.57 17.50 11.92
N TRP A 118 31.83 16.25 12.32
CA TRP A 118 31.13 15.10 11.75
C TRP A 118 29.62 15.17 12.06
N HIS A 119 29.23 15.34 13.33
CA HIS A 119 27.82 15.47 13.71
C HIS A 119 27.13 16.65 13.00
N GLU A 120 27.81 17.79 12.85
CA GLU A 120 27.30 18.96 12.13
C GLU A 120 26.99 18.62 10.67
N THR A 121 27.87 17.86 10.01
CA THR A 121 27.66 17.37 8.65
C THR A 121 26.46 16.41 8.59
N GLN A 122 26.36 15.45 9.52
CA GLN A 122 25.24 14.51 9.55
C GLN A 122 23.89 15.23 9.76
N LEU A 123 23.83 16.20 10.68
CA LEU A 123 22.62 16.99 10.93
C LEU A 123 22.23 17.87 9.74
N ALA A 124 23.20 18.46 9.04
CA ALA A 124 22.93 19.23 7.82
C ALA A 124 22.37 18.34 6.70
N ASP A 125 22.94 17.15 6.51
CA ASP A 125 22.45 16.18 5.53
C ASP A 125 21.04 15.67 5.87
N MET A 126 20.74 15.48 7.16
CA MET A 126 19.39 15.13 7.62
C MET A 126 18.37 16.23 7.30
N MET A 127 18.77 17.52 7.34
CA MET A 127 17.91 18.62 6.91
C MET A 127 17.62 18.55 5.41
N ASP A 128 18.64 18.27 4.59
CA ASP A 128 18.50 18.09 3.14
C ASP A 128 17.57 16.91 2.82
N ALA A 129 17.61 15.84 3.60
CA ALA A 129 16.70 14.70 3.52
C ALA A 129 15.27 15.00 4.04
N GLY A 130 15.09 16.08 4.81
CA GLY A 130 13.80 16.45 5.40
C GLY A 130 13.44 15.74 6.70
N ILE A 131 14.42 15.18 7.39
CA ILE A 131 14.25 14.49 8.68
C ILE A 131 13.87 15.49 9.78
N ASP A 132 12.85 15.16 10.57
CA ASP A 132 12.36 15.99 11.68
C ASP A 132 12.95 15.55 13.03
N ILE A 133 13.18 14.23 13.19
CA ILE A 133 13.63 13.61 14.44
C ILE A 133 14.84 12.73 14.16
N VAL A 134 15.96 13.04 14.81
CA VAL A 134 17.12 12.15 14.88
C VAL A 134 16.97 11.29 16.13
N LEU A 135 17.17 9.99 15.99
CA LEU A 135 17.11 9.02 17.07
C LEU A 135 18.51 8.39 17.27
N PRO A 136 19.40 9.00 18.06
CA PRO A 136 20.70 8.41 18.37
C PRO A 136 20.50 7.05 19.05
N VAL A 137 21.14 6.02 18.49
CA VAL A 137 21.13 4.67 19.04
C VAL A 137 21.90 4.66 20.35
N TYR A 138 21.23 4.33 21.45
CA TYR A 138 21.75 4.56 22.78
C TYR A 138 21.90 3.27 23.58
N TRP A 139 23.15 2.99 23.96
CA TRP A 139 23.58 1.85 24.78
C TRP A 139 24.00 2.30 26.19
N GLY A 140 23.61 3.50 26.61
CA GLY A 140 23.90 3.97 27.97
C GLY A 140 23.01 3.25 28.99
N ALA A 141 23.60 2.30 29.70
CA ALA A 141 22.98 1.61 30.84
C ALA A 141 23.73 1.95 32.15
N PRO A 142 23.13 1.73 33.33
CA PRO A 142 23.78 1.97 34.63
C PRO A 142 25.22 1.43 34.74
N SER A 143 25.49 0.27 34.14
CA SER A 143 26.81 -0.36 34.10
C SER A 143 27.84 0.30 33.18
N GLU A 144 27.41 1.18 32.28
CA GLU A 144 28.25 1.75 31.21
C GLU A 144 28.82 3.13 31.56
N ARG A 145 28.54 3.64 32.76
CA ARG A 145 28.90 5.01 33.18
C ARG A 145 30.40 5.25 33.36
N ASN A 146 31.22 4.20 33.46
CA ASN A 146 32.65 4.34 33.70
C ASN A 146 33.44 4.26 32.38
N PRO A 147 34.10 5.36 31.94
CA PRO A 147 34.84 5.40 30.67
C PRO A 147 36.02 4.44 30.58
N THR A 148 36.52 3.94 31.73
CA THR A 148 37.69 3.06 31.77
C THR A 148 37.35 1.57 31.74
N SER A 149 36.09 1.21 32.06
CA SER A 149 35.66 -0.20 32.15
C SER A 149 34.49 -0.54 31.23
N SER A 150 33.84 0.45 30.64
CA SER A 150 32.75 0.25 29.68
C SER A 150 33.24 0.36 28.23
N GLN A 151 32.87 -0.61 27.40
CA GLN A 151 33.05 -0.56 25.95
C GLN A 151 31.93 0.26 25.26
N HIS A 152 30.86 0.59 25.98
CA HIS A 152 29.68 1.30 25.48
C HIS A 152 29.62 2.76 25.95
N TYR A 153 30.65 3.26 26.64
CA TYR A 153 30.73 4.65 27.11
C TYR A 153 30.61 5.69 25.98
N TRP A 154 30.88 5.31 24.73
CA TRP A 154 30.65 6.13 23.55
C TRP A 154 29.21 6.68 23.48
N SER A 155 28.22 5.94 24.00
CA SER A 155 26.82 6.37 24.03
C SER A 155 26.59 7.61 24.90
N TYR A 156 27.39 7.79 25.96
CA TYR A 156 27.37 9.02 26.76
C TYR A 156 28.24 10.11 26.13
N ALA A 157 29.47 9.75 25.74
CA ALA A 157 30.47 10.68 25.27
C ALA A 157 30.12 11.33 23.92
N GLY A 158 29.35 10.65 23.06
CA GLY A 158 28.94 11.17 21.75
C GLY A 158 27.82 12.21 21.79
N LEU A 159 27.04 12.29 22.89
CA LEU A 159 25.93 13.24 22.98
C LEU A 159 26.38 14.69 23.06
N GLY A 160 27.47 14.98 23.77
CA GLY A 160 28.01 16.33 23.90
C GLY A 160 28.34 16.97 22.53
N PRO A 161 29.21 16.37 21.72
CA PRO A 161 29.52 16.84 20.36
C PRO A 161 28.29 16.99 19.47
N LEU A 162 27.31 16.08 19.56
CA LEU A 162 26.04 16.17 18.82
C LEU A 162 25.21 17.39 19.25
N ILE A 163 25.08 17.64 20.55
CA ILE A 163 24.36 18.79 21.09
C ILE A 163 25.01 20.09 20.64
N THR A 164 26.35 20.19 20.74
CA THR A 164 27.11 21.37 20.30
C THR A 164 26.95 21.62 18.81
N ALA A 165 27.04 20.58 17.97
CA ALA A 165 26.79 20.69 16.53
C ALA A 165 25.38 21.23 16.24
N ARG A 166 24.37 20.70 16.93
CA ARG A 166 22.98 21.17 16.78
C ARG A 166 22.80 22.61 17.23
N ASP A 167 23.45 23.03 18.32
CA ASP A 167 23.42 24.41 18.81
C ASP A 167 23.99 25.40 17.79
N GLU A 168 25.13 25.08 17.17
CA GLU A 168 25.73 25.94 16.15
C GLU A 168 24.84 26.08 14.91
N LEU A 169 24.20 24.99 14.48
CA LEU A 169 23.22 25.04 13.39
C LEU A 169 22.01 25.91 13.75
N LEU A 170 21.49 25.81 14.97
CA LEU A 170 20.41 26.69 15.45
C LEU A 170 20.82 28.16 15.52
N GLN A 171 22.05 28.45 15.96
CA GLN A 171 22.60 29.82 15.99
C GLN A 171 22.79 30.39 14.58
N ALA A 172 22.96 29.52 13.57
CA ALA A 172 22.98 29.88 12.16
C ALA A 172 21.57 29.94 11.51
N ASP A 173 20.51 30.06 12.32
CA ASP A 173 19.09 30.08 11.90
C ASP A 173 18.64 28.86 11.06
N LYS A 174 19.34 27.72 11.22
CA LYS A 174 18.93 26.45 10.60
C LYS A 174 17.94 25.70 11.47
N GLN A 175 17.28 24.69 10.89
CA GLN A 175 16.29 23.84 11.56
C GLN A 175 16.75 22.37 11.57
N PRO A 176 17.86 22.04 12.28
CA PRO A 176 18.31 20.66 12.39
C PRO A 176 17.28 19.78 13.12
N PRO A 177 17.25 18.46 12.82
CA PRO A 177 16.30 17.54 13.45
C PRO A 177 16.40 17.60 14.98
N ARG A 178 15.26 17.40 15.66
CA ARG A 178 15.20 17.36 17.12
C ARG A 178 15.62 15.97 17.62
N ILE A 179 16.15 15.89 18.82
CA ILE A 179 16.76 14.67 19.36
C ILE A 179 15.73 13.89 20.17
N GLY A 180 15.37 12.70 19.70
CA GLY A 180 14.62 11.69 20.48
C GLY A 180 15.54 10.53 20.87
N LEU A 181 15.10 9.69 21.80
CA LEU A 181 15.87 8.51 22.22
C LEU A 181 15.51 7.29 21.36
N PHE A 182 16.50 6.58 20.83
CA PHE A 182 16.35 5.16 20.49
C PHE A 182 17.12 4.32 21.51
N TYR A 183 16.41 3.73 22.47
CA TYR A 183 17.00 2.88 23.48
C TYR A 183 17.22 1.49 22.90
N ASP A 184 18.49 1.17 22.66
CA ASP A 184 18.91 -0.18 22.30
C ASP A 184 18.88 -1.09 23.54
N THR A 185 17.82 -1.88 23.60
CA THR A 185 17.50 -2.76 24.72
C THR A 185 18.38 -4.01 24.76
N SER A 186 19.31 -4.19 23.81
CA SER A 186 20.34 -5.24 23.88
C SER A 186 21.15 -5.17 25.18
N THR A 187 21.32 -3.97 25.73
CA THR A 187 21.98 -3.72 27.02
C THR A 187 21.27 -4.35 28.23
N LEU A 188 20.01 -4.76 28.10
CA LEU A 188 19.32 -5.55 29.13
C LEU A 188 19.89 -6.96 29.28
N GLN A 189 20.65 -7.45 28.30
CA GLN A 189 21.35 -8.74 28.33
C GLN A 189 22.87 -8.58 28.20
N TYR A 190 23.32 -7.67 27.34
CA TYR A 190 24.72 -7.46 27.01
C TYR A 190 25.20 -6.15 27.63
N ASN A 191 25.69 -6.22 28.86
CA ASN A 191 26.21 -5.08 29.59
C ASN A 191 27.48 -5.43 30.37
N SER A 192 28.21 -4.39 30.77
CA SER A 192 29.52 -4.48 31.43
C SER A 192 29.48 -5.17 32.80
N TRP A 193 28.31 -5.37 33.40
CA TRP A 193 28.17 -6.14 34.66
C TRP A 193 27.74 -7.60 34.42
N GLY A 194 27.44 -7.98 33.18
CA GLY A 194 27.00 -9.33 32.83
C GLY A 194 25.63 -9.68 33.41
N GLU A 195 24.82 -8.68 33.77
CA GLU A 195 23.47 -8.89 34.34
C GLU A 195 22.45 -9.08 33.22
N HIS A 196 21.51 -10.02 33.38
CA HIS A 196 20.36 -10.15 32.48
C HIS A 196 19.12 -9.63 33.22
N ILE A 197 18.55 -8.53 32.74
CA ILE A 197 17.63 -7.69 33.51
C ILE A 197 16.18 -8.17 33.37
N ASP A 198 15.50 -8.33 34.51
CA ASP A 198 14.07 -8.65 34.60
C ASP A 198 13.25 -7.38 34.93
N LEU A 199 12.51 -6.88 33.94
CA LEU A 199 11.74 -5.64 34.02
C LEU A 199 10.45 -5.76 34.85
N THR A 200 10.10 -6.95 35.34
CA THR A 200 8.98 -7.14 36.27
C THR A 200 9.39 -6.88 37.73
N THR A 201 10.70 -6.78 38.00
CA THR A 201 11.26 -6.48 39.32
C THR A 201 11.44 -4.98 39.55
N ALA A 202 11.49 -4.54 40.80
CA ALA A 202 11.77 -3.13 41.14
C ALA A 202 13.11 -2.66 40.57
N ARG A 203 14.18 -3.44 40.80
CA ARG A 203 15.53 -3.16 40.27
C ARG A 203 15.56 -3.07 38.75
N GLY A 204 14.88 -3.97 38.04
CA GLY A 204 14.86 -3.93 36.58
C GLY A 204 14.12 -2.73 36.03
N ARG A 205 13.00 -2.32 36.65
CA ARG A 205 12.31 -1.07 36.27
C ARG A 205 13.16 0.16 36.53
N GLU A 206 13.88 0.19 37.66
CA GLU A 206 14.84 1.24 37.99
C GLU A 206 15.98 1.31 36.98
N TRP A 207 16.61 0.18 36.63
CA TRP A 207 17.65 0.10 35.60
C TRP A 207 17.17 0.64 34.25
N PHE A 208 15.98 0.20 33.84
CA PHE A 208 15.38 0.57 32.58
C PHE A 208 15.07 2.07 32.53
N TYR A 209 14.50 2.62 33.59
CA TYR A 209 14.26 4.04 33.71
C TYR A 209 15.55 4.86 33.81
N GLU A 210 16.55 4.40 34.56
CA GLU A 210 17.82 5.09 34.75
C GLU A 210 18.52 5.36 33.41
N SER A 211 18.48 4.37 32.51
CA SER A 211 19.01 4.48 31.14
C SER A 211 18.30 5.61 30.36
N ILE A 212 16.97 5.67 30.43
CA ILE A 212 16.16 6.72 29.78
C ILE A 212 16.43 8.09 30.42
N ARG A 213 16.43 8.15 31.75
CA ARG A 213 16.64 9.37 32.54
C ARG A 213 18.00 9.98 32.21
N ASP A 214 19.06 9.17 32.16
CA ASP A 214 20.41 9.67 31.92
C ASP A 214 20.53 10.34 30.56
N PHE A 215 19.95 9.74 29.51
CA PHE A 215 19.91 10.33 28.18
C PHE A 215 19.31 11.75 28.19
N PHE A 216 18.11 11.91 28.76
CA PHE A 216 17.46 13.22 28.82
C PHE A 216 18.12 14.18 29.81
N SER A 217 18.76 13.67 30.87
CA SER A 217 19.50 14.51 31.82
C SER A 217 20.73 15.16 31.20
N LEU A 218 21.29 14.58 30.13
CA LEU A 218 22.47 15.08 29.42
C LEU A 218 22.13 16.08 28.31
N ILE A 219 20.87 16.14 27.87
CA ILE A 219 20.45 16.94 26.72
C ILE A 219 19.57 18.10 27.21
N PRO A 220 19.89 19.37 26.89
CA PRO A 220 19.04 20.48 27.27
C PRO A 220 17.65 20.38 26.59
N PRO A 221 16.54 20.73 27.28
CA PRO A 221 15.17 20.56 26.75
C PRO A 221 14.91 21.18 25.37
N ARG A 222 15.59 22.28 25.03
CA ARG A 222 15.48 22.93 23.71
C ARG A 222 15.87 22.03 22.53
N HIS A 223 16.58 20.94 22.78
CA HIS A 223 16.97 19.96 21.74
C HIS A 223 16.00 18.79 21.65
N TRP A 224 15.11 18.58 22.62
CA TRP A 224 14.27 17.39 22.68
C TRP A 224 13.27 17.37 21.53
N ALA A 225 13.16 16.21 20.89
CA ALA A 225 12.00 15.90 20.07
C ALA A 225 10.81 15.64 20.98
N MET A 226 9.79 16.49 20.90
CA MET A 226 8.55 16.34 21.64
C MET A 226 7.34 16.28 20.71
N ILE A 227 6.40 15.41 21.04
CA ILE A 227 5.09 15.31 20.38
C ILE A 227 4.04 15.65 21.43
N ASN A 228 3.26 16.72 21.22
CA ASN A 228 2.31 17.22 22.21
C ASN A 228 2.91 17.43 23.62
N GLY A 229 4.13 17.95 23.69
CA GLY A 229 4.87 18.15 24.94
C GLY A 229 5.47 16.88 25.54
N GLN A 230 5.33 15.72 24.90
CA GLN A 230 5.87 14.45 25.38
C GLN A 230 7.20 14.12 24.69
N PRO A 231 8.33 13.97 25.43
CA PRO A 231 9.62 13.62 24.85
C PRO A 231 9.62 12.23 24.20
N VAL A 232 10.19 12.11 23.00
CA VAL A 232 10.09 10.90 22.17
C VAL A 232 11.10 9.83 22.60
N VAL A 233 10.60 8.61 22.84
CA VAL A 233 11.42 7.42 23.19
C VAL A 233 10.99 6.23 22.34
N PHE A 234 11.93 5.66 21.58
CA PHE A 234 11.77 4.41 20.85
C PHE A 234 12.51 3.30 21.60
N LEU A 235 11.85 2.15 21.77
CA LEU A 235 12.46 0.96 22.35
C LEU A 235 12.85 -0.03 21.25
N TYR A 236 14.03 -0.62 21.33
CA TYR A 236 14.40 -1.74 20.48
C TYR A 236 13.71 -3.05 20.92
N ASN A 237 14.21 -4.23 20.55
CA ASN A 237 13.53 -5.51 20.70
C ASN A 237 13.36 -5.94 22.17
N SER A 238 12.20 -6.47 22.54
CA SER A 238 11.93 -6.90 23.93
C SER A 238 12.64 -8.20 24.32
N SER A 239 13.14 -8.99 23.36
CA SER A 239 13.72 -10.32 23.61
C SER A 239 15.02 -10.32 24.43
N PHE A 240 15.64 -9.16 24.63
CA PHE A 240 16.82 -8.99 25.47
C PHE A 240 16.51 -8.81 26.96
N ALA A 241 15.23 -8.66 27.32
CA ALA A 241 14.81 -8.69 28.71
C ALA A 241 14.51 -10.14 29.15
N VAL A 242 14.79 -10.48 30.42
CA VAL A 242 14.37 -11.76 31.00
C VAL A 242 12.85 -11.91 30.96
N ALA A 243 12.16 -10.85 31.38
CA ALA A 243 10.71 -10.72 31.37
C ALA A 243 10.33 -9.24 31.39
N HIS A 244 9.13 -8.93 30.88
CA HIS A 244 8.53 -7.60 30.90
C HIS A 244 7.01 -7.71 30.98
N ASP A 245 6.38 -6.66 31.53
CA ASP A 245 4.94 -6.45 31.53
C ASP A 245 4.63 -4.94 31.49
N GLN A 246 3.34 -4.57 31.63
CA GLN A 246 2.91 -3.18 31.61
C GLN A 246 3.61 -2.30 32.69
N SER A 247 4.04 -2.90 33.81
CA SER A 247 4.56 -2.14 34.95
C SER A 247 5.87 -1.40 34.62
N CYS A 248 6.66 -1.89 33.67
CA CYS A 248 7.89 -1.20 33.27
C CYS A 248 7.61 0.12 32.52
N ILE A 249 6.58 0.13 31.66
CA ILE A 249 6.15 1.33 30.93
C ILE A 249 5.52 2.34 31.88
N ASP A 250 4.66 1.87 32.79
CA ASP A 250 3.99 2.72 33.77
C ASP A 250 5.01 3.37 34.71
N TYR A 251 6.02 2.60 35.16
CA TYR A 251 7.09 3.11 35.99
C TYR A 251 7.92 4.18 35.27
N VAL A 252 8.28 3.97 34.01
CA VAL A 252 8.97 4.99 33.21
C VAL A 252 8.16 6.28 33.15
N LYS A 253 6.86 6.21 32.85
CA LYS A 253 6.01 7.41 32.78
C LYS A 253 5.93 8.15 34.12
N GLN A 254 5.78 7.42 35.23
CA GLN A 254 5.71 8.01 36.57
C GLN A 254 7.04 8.64 37.00
N ALA A 255 8.14 7.90 36.84
CA ALA A 255 9.46 8.34 37.26
C ALA A 255 9.94 9.53 36.41
N PHE A 256 9.68 9.51 35.10
CA PHE A 256 10.01 10.63 34.21
C PHE A 256 9.27 11.91 34.60
N ALA A 257 7.96 11.82 34.89
CA ALA A 257 7.20 13.00 35.33
C ALA A 257 7.75 13.61 36.62
N ARG A 258 8.23 12.78 37.55
CA ARG A 258 8.86 13.25 38.78
C ARG A 258 10.17 14.01 38.51
N ASP A 259 11.01 13.51 37.59
CA ASP A 259 12.35 14.07 37.39
C ASP A 259 12.38 15.17 36.32
N PHE A 260 11.35 15.31 35.47
CA PHE A 260 11.33 16.25 34.34
C PHE A 260 10.08 17.13 34.31
N GLY A 261 9.71 17.71 35.46
CA GLY A 261 8.74 18.80 35.53
C GLY A 261 7.30 18.42 35.19
N GLY A 262 6.91 17.17 35.43
CA GLY A 262 5.56 16.65 35.14
C GLY A 262 5.37 16.15 33.71
N HIS A 263 6.37 16.23 32.84
CA HIS A 263 6.30 15.68 31.49
C HIS A 263 6.29 14.16 31.51
N VAL A 264 5.59 13.53 30.56
CA VAL A 264 5.62 12.08 30.36
C VAL A 264 6.13 11.78 28.95
N PRO A 265 6.96 10.74 28.75
CA PRO A 265 7.50 10.44 27.42
C PRO A 265 6.41 9.90 26.48
N TYR A 266 6.57 10.20 25.18
CA TYR A 266 5.85 9.57 24.08
C TYR A 266 6.60 8.28 23.73
N LEU A 267 6.13 7.16 24.28
CA LEU A 267 6.84 5.90 24.18
C LEU A 267 6.36 5.10 22.98
N VAL A 268 7.30 4.77 22.10
CA VAL A 268 7.11 3.94 20.93
C VAL A 268 7.78 2.61 21.16
N ARG A 269 7.00 1.54 21.23
CA ARG A 269 7.52 0.19 21.42
C ARG A 269 7.75 -0.51 20.07
N GLU A 270 8.76 -1.35 20.00
CA GLU A 270 8.85 -2.36 18.95
C GLU A 270 7.70 -3.38 19.13
N ILE A 271 7.23 -4.00 18.06
CA ILE A 271 6.03 -4.84 18.10
C ILE A 271 6.16 -6.08 19.00
N SER A 272 7.38 -6.53 19.28
CA SER A 272 7.72 -7.62 20.22
C SER A 272 7.27 -7.37 21.65
N TRP A 273 7.17 -6.11 22.07
CA TRP A 273 6.76 -5.76 23.43
C TRP A 273 5.29 -6.08 23.68
N ARG A 274 5.03 -6.79 24.78
CA ARG A 274 3.69 -7.18 25.24
C ARG A 274 3.17 -6.18 26.29
N ALA A 275 3.14 -4.91 25.90
CA ALA A 275 2.68 -3.80 26.72
C ALA A 275 1.97 -2.75 25.86
N GLN A 276 1.14 -1.92 26.46
CA GLN A 276 0.54 -0.74 25.83
C GLN A 276 1.50 0.44 25.91
N SER A 277 1.53 1.26 24.85
CA SER A 277 2.37 2.44 24.70
C SER A 277 1.69 3.46 23.76
N ASP A 278 2.27 4.64 23.59
CA ASP A 278 1.69 5.73 22.80
C ASP A 278 1.70 5.44 21.29
N ASN A 279 2.64 4.61 20.81
CA ASN A 279 2.63 4.05 19.45
C ASN A 279 3.42 2.74 19.36
N VAL A 280 3.36 2.10 18.18
CA VAL A 280 4.08 0.86 17.86
C VAL A 280 4.76 0.98 16.48
N TYR A 281 5.97 0.45 16.39
CA TYR A 281 6.69 0.24 15.12
C TYR A 281 7.18 -1.21 15.05
N ALA A 282 7.71 -1.62 13.90
CA ALA A 282 8.38 -2.91 13.77
C ALA A 282 9.73 -2.72 13.06
N TRP A 283 10.78 -3.31 13.62
CA TRP A 283 12.13 -3.26 13.03
C TRP A 283 12.20 -4.07 11.72
N GLY A 284 13.15 -3.75 10.85
CA GLY A 284 13.37 -4.43 9.57
C GLY A 284 12.72 -3.71 8.39
N GLY A 285 12.63 -2.37 8.44
CA GLY A 285 12.15 -1.54 7.34
C GLY A 285 13.03 -1.62 6.10
N ALA A 286 14.33 -1.90 6.28
CA ALA A 286 15.29 -2.17 5.22
C ALA A 286 14.99 -3.44 4.41
N LEU A 287 14.21 -4.36 4.99
CA LEU A 287 13.74 -5.59 4.34
C LEU A 287 12.37 -5.43 3.66
N GLY A 288 11.73 -4.27 3.82
CA GLY A 288 10.44 -3.91 3.22
C GLY A 288 9.55 -3.14 4.19
N LEU A 289 8.57 -2.41 3.66
CA LEU A 289 7.66 -1.56 4.45
C LEU A 289 6.99 -2.34 5.60
N LYS A 290 7.12 -1.81 6.82
CA LYS A 290 6.33 -2.21 8.01
C LYS A 290 5.50 -1.01 8.44
N ASN A 291 4.23 -1.19 8.82
CA ASN A 291 3.42 -0.05 9.30
C ASN A 291 2.34 -0.47 10.32
N PRO A 292 2.72 -0.92 11.52
CA PRO A 292 1.76 -1.26 12.58
C PRO A 292 1.16 -0.04 13.30
N GLY A 293 1.71 1.16 13.08
CA GLY A 293 1.27 2.43 13.69
C GLY A 293 2.23 3.58 13.38
N ILE A 294 3.53 3.27 13.37
CA ILE A 294 4.61 4.04 12.74
C ILE A 294 5.17 3.18 11.61
N ALA A 295 5.37 3.80 10.45
CA ALA A 295 5.96 3.10 9.31
C ALA A 295 7.47 2.97 9.51
N SER A 296 8.05 1.83 9.14
CA SER A 296 9.48 1.60 9.02
C SER A 296 9.79 1.16 7.59
N LEU A 297 10.75 1.82 6.95
CA LEU A 297 11.19 1.53 5.58
C LEU A 297 12.66 1.92 5.40
N GLY A 298 13.35 1.27 4.46
CA GLY A 298 14.78 1.47 4.20
C GLY A 298 15.17 1.20 2.74
N PRO A 299 16.40 1.58 2.33
CA PRO A 299 16.80 1.53 0.94
C PRO A 299 17.16 0.12 0.44
N GLY A 300 17.46 -0.79 1.35
CA GLY A 300 17.89 -2.17 1.11
C GLY A 300 18.70 -2.65 2.32
N TYR A 301 19.26 -3.85 2.25
CA TYR A 301 19.98 -4.48 3.36
C TYR A 301 21.11 -5.35 2.82
N ASN A 302 22.29 -5.30 3.45
CA ASN A 302 23.37 -6.23 3.18
C ASN A 302 24.31 -6.31 4.40
N ASP A 303 24.34 -7.46 5.07
CA ASP A 303 25.21 -7.70 6.24
C ASP A 303 26.39 -8.62 5.91
N SER A 304 26.82 -8.67 4.65
CA SER A 304 27.90 -9.56 4.20
C SER A 304 29.24 -9.31 4.90
N ALA A 305 29.52 -8.08 5.35
CA ALA A 305 30.73 -7.77 6.10
C ALA A 305 30.65 -8.20 7.57
N VAL A 306 29.47 -8.51 8.11
CA VAL A 306 29.30 -8.84 9.53
C VAL A 306 29.72 -10.29 9.81
N PRO A 307 30.77 -10.54 10.63
CA PRO A 307 31.29 -11.88 10.75
C PRO A 307 30.34 -12.84 11.48
N GLY A 308 30.38 -14.12 11.08
CA GLY A 308 29.60 -15.19 11.70
C GLY A 308 28.12 -15.26 11.27
N ARG A 309 27.69 -14.43 10.31
CA ARG A 309 26.35 -14.47 9.73
C ARG A 309 26.29 -15.25 8.41
N THR A 310 25.11 -15.77 8.09
CA THR A 310 24.79 -16.14 6.69
C THR A 310 24.25 -14.87 6.04
N PRO A 311 24.92 -14.31 5.02
CA PRO A 311 24.55 -13.01 4.49
C PRO A 311 23.09 -12.96 4.05
N LEU A 312 22.37 -11.96 4.54
CA LEU A 312 21.06 -11.56 4.05
C LEU A 312 21.27 -10.35 3.14
N ILE A 313 20.73 -10.42 1.92
CA ILE A 313 20.87 -9.35 0.93
C ILE A 313 19.49 -9.00 0.38
N VAL A 314 19.14 -7.73 0.49
CA VAL A 314 18.02 -7.09 -0.19
C VAL A 314 18.61 -5.97 -1.05
N ASP A 315 18.69 -6.22 -2.35
CA ASP A 315 19.24 -5.27 -3.32
C ASP A 315 18.43 -3.97 -3.32
N ARG A 316 19.12 -2.82 -3.28
CA ARG A 316 18.51 -1.49 -3.40
C ARG A 316 17.87 -1.27 -4.78
N GLN A 317 18.25 -2.05 -5.79
CA GLN A 317 17.75 -2.04 -7.17
C GLN A 317 17.87 -0.66 -7.82
N GLY A 318 19.02 -0.01 -7.64
CA GLY A 318 19.25 1.37 -8.09
C GLY A 318 18.29 2.39 -7.47
N GLY A 319 17.75 2.11 -6.29
CA GLY A 319 16.76 2.94 -5.58
C GLY A 319 15.31 2.47 -5.75
N ALA A 320 15.01 1.63 -6.74
CA ALA A 320 13.64 1.20 -7.04
C ALA A 320 12.98 0.45 -5.87
N PHE A 321 13.75 -0.28 -5.05
CA PHE A 321 13.23 -0.91 -3.84
C PHE A 321 12.70 0.13 -2.84
N PHE A 322 13.48 1.19 -2.61
CA PHE A 322 13.12 2.27 -1.70
C PHE A 322 11.91 3.06 -2.21
N GLU A 323 11.92 3.41 -3.50
CA GLU A 323 10.83 4.13 -4.16
C GLU A 323 9.50 3.38 -4.04
N ARG A 324 9.50 2.06 -4.25
CA ARG A 324 8.29 1.24 -4.10
C ARG A 324 7.77 1.26 -2.67
N ASN A 325 8.63 1.11 -1.67
CA ASN A 325 8.21 1.13 -0.26
C ASN A 325 7.67 2.50 0.16
N TRP A 326 8.29 3.60 -0.27
CA TRP A 326 7.76 4.95 -0.06
C TRP A 326 6.40 5.18 -0.75
N THR A 327 6.28 4.76 -2.00
CA THR A 327 5.04 4.88 -2.78
C THR A 327 3.90 4.12 -2.09
N ARG A 328 4.16 2.89 -1.64
CA ARG A 328 3.19 2.07 -0.87
C ARG A 328 2.81 2.73 0.44
N PHE A 329 3.78 3.29 1.16
CA PHE A 329 3.52 4.06 2.38
C PHE A 329 2.59 5.24 2.11
N LEU A 330 2.85 6.02 1.05
CA LEU A 330 2.04 7.20 0.70
C LEU A 330 0.60 6.87 0.28
N TRP A 331 0.29 5.63 -0.12
CA TRP A 331 -1.11 5.23 -0.38
C TRP A 331 -1.94 5.12 0.91
N ASN A 332 -1.32 4.72 2.02
CA ASN A 332 -1.96 4.63 3.33
C ASN A 332 -0.98 5.04 4.45
N PRO A 333 -0.65 6.34 4.54
CA PRO A 333 0.42 6.79 5.41
C PRO A 333 0.00 6.77 6.87
N SER A 334 0.89 6.27 7.74
CA SER A 334 0.87 6.63 9.16
C SER A 334 1.39 8.06 9.35
N ARG A 335 1.13 8.65 10.52
CA ARG A 335 1.60 10.00 10.86
C ARG A 335 3.12 10.10 10.98
N ILE A 336 3.77 9.03 11.39
CA ILE A 336 5.22 8.97 11.55
C ILE A 336 5.75 7.89 10.64
N VAL A 337 6.87 8.18 9.97
CA VAL A 337 7.71 7.21 9.27
C VAL A 337 9.12 7.28 9.84
N ALA A 338 9.67 6.13 10.23
CA ALA A 338 11.03 5.93 10.70
C ALA A 338 11.86 5.28 9.59
N VAL A 339 12.88 5.99 9.13
CA VAL A 339 13.74 5.55 8.03
C VAL A 339 14.90 4.74 8.59
N GLU A 340 14.99 3.49 8.15
CA GLU A 340 15.97 2.49 8.53
C GLU A 340 17.05 2.39 7.44
N THR A 341 18.23 2.98 7.63
CA THR A 341 18.71 3.81 8.76
C THR A 341 19.39 5.06 8.22
N TRP A 342 19.79 5.99 9.10
CA TRP A 342 20.64 7.07 8.65
C TRP A 342 21.98 6.51 8.15
N ASN A 343 22.71 5.77 8.99
CA ASN A 343 24.12 5.44 8.73
C ASN A 343 24.57 4.09 9.33
N GLU A 344 23.73 3.06 9.34
CA GLU A 344 24.15 1.72 9.76
C GLU A 344 24.91 0.99 8.65
N TYR A 345 26.17 1.40 8.47
CA TYR A 345 27.09 0.98 7.42
C TYR A 345 27.48 -0.51 7.49
N HIS A 346 27.41 -1.14 8.67
CA HIS A 346 27.64 -2.59 8.79
C HIS A 346 26.58 -3.39 8.02
N GLU A 347 25.32 -2.93 8.03
CA GLU A 347 24.18 -3.59 7.41
C GLU A 347 23.77 -2.96 6.06
N ALA A 348 24.52 -1.97 5.57
CA ALA A 348 24.27 -1.27 4.30
C ALA A 348 22.82 -0.79 4.17
N THR A 349 22.24 -0.34 5.28
CA THR A 349 20.89 0.23 5.34
C THR A 349 20.89 1.76 5.28
N ASP A 350 22.07 2.36 5.21
CA ASP A 350 22.30 3.80 5.27
C ASP A 350 21.65 4.56 4.11
N ILE A 351 20.98 5.67 4.45
CA ILE A 351 20.62 6.72 3.49
C ILE A 351 21.59 7.90 3.51
N ALA A 352 22.48 7.97 4.51
CA ALA A 352 23.52 8.96 4.62
C ALA A 352 24.48 8.89 3.42
N ALA A 353 25.27 9.95 3.26
CA ALA A 353 26.27 9.93 2.20
C ALA A 353 27.23 8.75 2.39
N SER A 354 27.56 8.04 1.32
CA SER A 354 28.51 6.92 1.34
C SER A 354 29.45 6.97 0.13
N LYS A 355 30.52 6.15 0.13
CA LYS A 355 31.40 6.02 -1.05
C LYS A 355 30.67 5.34 -2.21
N GLU A 356 29.76 4.43 -1.90
CA GLU A 356 29.04 3.59 -2.83
C GLU A 356 27.97 4.39 -3.58
N TYR A 357 27.28 5.29 -2.88
CA TYR A 357 26.08 5.96 -3.41
C TYR A 357 26.16 7.48 -3.41
N GLY A 358 27.24 8.08 -2.86
CA GLY A 358 27.32 9.53 -2.69
C GLY A 358 26.11 10.03 -1.91
N ARG A 359 25.46 11.10 -2.38
CA ARG A 359 24.24 11.68 -1.76
C ARG A 359 22.92 11.15 -2.34
N ALA A 360 22.95 10.16 -3.23
CA ALA A 360 21.78 9.76 -4.01
C ALA A 360 20.55 9.42 -3.15
N TYR A 361 20.75 8.77 -1.99
CA TYR A 361 19.64 8.41 -1.10
C TYR A 361 19.11 9.56 -0.25
N ILE A 362 19.92 10.60 0.04
CA ILE A 362 19.49 11.86 0.67
C ILE A 362 18.57 12.63 -0.29
N GLU A 363 18.95 12.70 -1.56
CA GLU A 363 18.14 13.37 -2.60
C GLU A 363 16.86 12.58 -2.88
N LEU A 364 16.96 11.25 -2.92
CA LEU A 364 15.82 10.36 -3.17
C LEU A 364 14.77 10.46 -2.07
N ILE A 365 15.18 10.40 -0.79
CA ILE A 365 14.23 10.51 0.32
C ILE A 365 13.53 11.87 0.35
N ARG A 366 14.24 12.97 0.06
CA ARG A 366 13.69 14.33 0.08
C ARG A 366 12.41 14.43 -0.74
N LYS A 367 12.42 13.89 -1.97
CA LYS A 367 11.25 13.79 -2.87
C LYS A 367 10.03 13.19 -2.17
N TYR A 368 10.20 12.05 -1.50
CA TYR A 368 9.08 11.35 -0.86
C TYR A 368 8.66 11.99 0.46
N VAL A 369 9.59 12.61 1.19
CA VAL A 369 9.26 13.38 2.39
C VAL A 369 8.45 14.62 2.05
N ASP A 370 8.76 15.31 0.95
CA ASP A 370 7.92 16.42 0.45
C ASP A 370 6.51 15.94 0.11
N MET A 371 6.38 14.82 -0.62
CA MET A 371 5.08 14.23 -0.93
C MET A 371 4.31 13.86 0.34
N PHE A 372 4.97 13.25 1.32
CA PHE A 372 4.37 12.87 2.60
C PHE A 372 3.85 14.08 3.37
N LYS A 373 4.69 15.12 3.52
CA LYS A 373 4.34 16.35 4.23
C LYS A 373 3.24 17.14 3.51
N ALA A 374 3.16 17.05 2.18
CA ALA A 374 2.11 17.64 1.37
C ALA A 374 0.81 16.80 1.29
N GLY A 375 0.79 15.59 1.88
CA GLY A 375 -0.35 14.68 1.78
C GLY A 375 -0.58 14.11 0.37
N VAL A 376 0.42 14.17 -0.51
CA VAL A 376 0.35 13.67 -1.87
C VAL A 376 0.32 12.15 -1.86
N ARG A 377 -0.70 11.57 -2.50
CA ARG A 377 -0.79 10.13 -2.73
C ARG A 377 -0.46 9.85 -4.20
N PRO A 378 0.68 9.18 -4.49
CA PRO A 378 1.03 8.87 -5.86
C PRO A 378 -0.01 7.95 -6.49
N THR A 379 -0.22 8.10 -7.80
CA THR A 379 -1.01 7.14 -8.57
C THR A 379 -0.42 5.72 -8.44
N LEU A 380 -1.30 4.73 -8.46
CA LEU A 380 -0.88 3.32 -8.46
C LEU A 380 -0.09 3.02 -9.74
N PRO A 381 1.02 2.26 -9.66
CA PRO A 381 1.87 1.99 -10.80
C PRO A 381 1.07 1.23 -11.86
N ARG A 382 1.22 1.70 -13.11
CA ARG A 382 0.73 0.98 -14.28
C ARG A 382 1.81 -0.01 -14.74
N GLY A 383 1.40 -1.16 -15.26
CA GLY A 383 2.30 -2.22 -15.68
C GLY A 383 1.57 -3.35 -16.41
N PRO A 384 2.22 -4.51 -16.59
CA PRO A 384 1.71 -5.60 -17.44
C PRO A 384 0.35 -6.15 -17.02
N TYR A 385 -0.03 -6.01 -15.74
CA TYR A 385 -1.28 -6.54 -15.18
C TYR A 385 -2.31 -5.45 -14.85
N SER A 386 -2.11 -4.22 -15.31
CA SER A 386 -3.04 -3.12 -15.02
C SER A 386 -4.40 -3.25 -15.69
N ASP A 387 -4.47 -3.94 -16.82
CA ASP A 387 -5.67 -4.01 -17.66
C ASP A 387 -6.19 -5.44 -17.85
N VAL A 388 -5.80 -6.36 -16.95
CA VAL A 388 -6.23 -7.76 -16.99
C VAL A 388 -7.34 -8.02 -15.96
N LYS A 389 -8.18 -9.03 -16.26
CA LYS A 389 -9.23 -9.49 -15.33
C LYS A 389 -8.67 -10.17 -14.09
N PHE A 390 -7.62 -10.96 -14.26
CA PHE A 390 -7.07 -11.77 -13.19
C PHE A 390 -5.56 -11.99 -13.32
N VAL A 391 -4.94 -12.28 -12.20
CA VAL A 391 -3.59 -12.84 -12.09
C VAL A 391 -3.67 -14.25 -11.51
N SER A 392 -2.70 -15.11 -11.80
CA SER A 392 -2.77 -16.51 -11.37
C SER A 392 -1.41 -17.16 -11.19
N ALA A 393 -1.37 -18.18 -10.33
CA ALA A 393 -0.26 -19.10 -10.15
C ALA A 393 -0.76 -20.53 -10.39
N THR A 394 -0.18 -21.23 -11.36
CA THR A 394 -0.32 -22.69 -11.50
C THR A 394 0.87 -23.33 -10.81
N LEU A 395 0.59 -24.11 -9.78
CA LEU A 395 1.57 -24.59 -8.82
C LEU A 395 2.05 -25.98 -9.20
N GLN A 396 3.36 -26.13 -9.35
CA GLN A 396 4.00 -27.37 -9.80
C GLN A 396 5.47 -27.40 -9.31
N ALA A 397 6.32 -28.28 -9.85
CA ALA A 397 7.75 -28.30 -9.51
C ALA A 397 8.42 -26.94 -9.70
N THR A 398 8.13 -26.27 -10.82
CA THR A 398 8.47 -24.86 -11.08
C THR A 398 7.19 -24.12 -11.43
N ASN A 399 6.69 -23.26 -10.55
CA ASN A 399 5.40 -22.60 -10.74
C ASN A 399 5.33 -21.83 -12.08
N VAL A 400 4.15 -21.82 -12.70
CA VAL A 400 3.83 -20.93 -13.83
C VAL A 400 3.01 -19.78 -13.30
N GLU A 401 3.61 -18.61 -13.25
CA GLU A 401 3.08 -17.43 -12.56
C GLU A 401 2.77 -16.33 -13.56
N THR A 402 1.62 -15.69 -13.41
CA THR A 402 1.14 -14.59 -14.27
C THR A 402 0.60 -13.51 -13.35
N GLY A 403 1.50 -12.66 -12.84
CA GLY A 403 1.20 -11.56 -11.92
C GLY A 403 0.83 -12.00 -10.49
N LEU A 404 0.95 -13.28 -10.17
CA LEU A 404 0.74 -13.85 -8.83
C LEU A 404 1.86 -14.84 -8.55
N GLU A 405 2.69 -14.51 -7.55
CA GLU A 405 3.84 -15.31 -7.13
C GLU A 405 3.48 -16.13 -5.89
N GLN A 406 3.83 -17.41 -5.87
CA GLN A 406 3.93 -18.18 -4.63
C GLN A 406 5.39 -18.33 -4.25
N PHE A 407 5.72 -17.96 -3.02
CA PHE A 407 7.10 -18.02 -2.52
C PHE A 407 7.17 -18.74 -1.16
N GLU A 408 8.36 -19.24 -0.85
CA GLU A 408 8.64 -19.97 0.38
C GLU A 408 9.11 -19.00 1.46
N PHE A 409 8.43 -19.00 2.61
CA PHE A 409 8.83 -18.15 3.74
C PHE A 409 8.45 -18.79 5.07
N ALA A 410 9.44 -19.04 5.94
CA ALA A 410 9.27 -19.53 7.30
C ALA A 410 8.26 -20.67 7.48
N ASP A 411 7.07 -20.37 7.99
CA ASP A 411 5.94 -21.28 8.28
C ASP A 411 5.06 -21.59 7.05
N GLY A 412 5.41 -21.04 5.89
CA GLY A 412 4.72 -21.23 4.61
C GLY A 412 5.44 -22.14 3.63
N ALA A 413 6.21 -23.11 4.14
CA ALA A 413 6.97 -24.04 3.29
C ALA A 413 6.04 -24.98 2.50
N THR A 414 6.36 -25.26 1.23
CA THR A 414 5.63 -26.19 0.36
C THR A 414 6.52 -27.24 -0.29
N VAL A 415 5.92 -28.34 -0.74
CA VAL A 415 6.60 -29.43 -1.47
C VAL A 415 5.88 -29.69 -2.78
N ALA A 416 6.62 -29.71 -3.89
CA ALA A 416 6.10 -30.12 -5.19
C ALA A 416 5.76 -31.61 -5.21
N THR A 417 4.58 -31.94 -5.76
CA THR A 417 4.09 -33.32 -5.83
C THR A 417 3.07 -33.48 -6.97
N ASN A 418 2.57 -34.70 -7.15
CA ASN A 418 1.48 -35.02 -8.08
C ASN A 418 0.37 -35.75 -7.33
N VAL A 419 -0.87 -35.28 -7.46
CA VAL A 419 -2.07 -35.88 -6.83
C VAL A 419 -3.17 -36.04 -7.86
N ALA A 420 -3.70 -37.27 -7.95
CA ALA A 420 -4.74 -37.63 -8.93
C ALA A 420 -4.39 -37.19 -10.37
N GLY A 421 -3.12 -37.35 -10.76
CA GLY A 421 -2.62 -37.02 -12.09
C GLY A 421 -2.40 -35.52 -12.37
N SER A 422 -2.52 -34.65 -11.37
CA SER A 422 -2.22 -33.21 -11.49
C SER A 422 -1.00 -32.84 -10.67
N ASP A 423 -0.06 -32.11 -11.28
CA ASP A 423 1.05 -31.48 -10.55
C ASP A 423 0.49 -30.38 -9.63
N CYS A 424 1.06 -30.29 -8.43
CA CYS A 424 0.58 -29.40 -7.39
C CYS A 424 1.65 -29.12 -6.33
N ARG A 425 1.30 -28.27 -5.35
CA ARG A 425 2.07 -28.05 -4.13
C ARG A 425 1.30 -28.60 -2.92
N ALA A 426 2.02 -29.32 -2.06
CA ALA A 426 1.55 -29.74 -0.74
C ALA A 426 2.05 -28.75 0.32
N ALA A 427 1.19 -28.36 1.26
CA ALA A 427 1.63 -27.59 2.43
C ALA A 427 2.54 -28.46 3.31
N ALA A 428 3.77 -28.01 3.57
CA ALA A 428 4.74 -28.78 4.33
C ALA A 428 4.42 -28.78 5.84
N PRO A 429 4.75 -29.85 6.59
CA PRO A 429 4.62 -29.86 8.04
C PRO A 429 5.50 -28.80 8.71
N ASN A 430 4.95 -28.11 9.71
CA ASN A 430 5.65 -27.10 10.52
C ASN A 430 5.60 -27.50 12.01
N PRO A 431 6.74 -27.46 12.76
CA PRO A 431 6.78 -27.75 14.19
C PRO A 431 5.80 -26.96 15.09
N THR A 432 5.34 -25.78 14.66
CA THR A 432 4.39 -24.95 15.44
C THR A 432 2.92 -25.24 15.11
N GLY A 433 2.64 -26.15 14.17
CA GLY A 433 1.29 -26.56 13.76
C GLY A 433 0.62 -25.66 12.71
N GLY A 434 0.93 -24.36 12.69
CA GLY A 434 0.45 -23.44 11.66
C GLY A 434 1.08 -23.73 10.30
N ARG A 435 0.26 -23.87 9.26
CA ARG A 435 0.72 -24.13 7.89
C ARG A 435 0.13 -23.10 6.95
N TYR A 436 1.00 -22.46 6.19
CA TYR A 436 0.61 -21.39 5.29
C TYR A 436 1.10 -21.65 3.86
N ILE A 437 0.49 -20.97 2.90
CA ILE A 437 1.03 -20.85 1.54
C ILE A 437 0.94 -19.37 1.21
N TYR A 438 2.08 -18.71 1.05
CA TYR A 438 2.16 -17.26 0.85
C TYR A 438 2.10 -16.90 -0.62
N LEU A 439 1.30 -15.88 -0.93
CA LEU A 439 1.17 -15.35 -2.28
C LEU A 439 1.34 -13.83 -2.31
N ARG A 440 2.00 -13.34 -3.37
CA ARG A 440 2.24 -11.92 -3.63
C ARG A 440 1.69 -11.55 -5.00
N ILE A 441 0.95 -10.46 -5.04
CA ILE A 441 0.31 -9.92 -6.24
C ILE A 441 1.23 -8.85 -6.83
N ASP A 442 1.40 -8.85 -8.15
CA ASP A 442 2.13 -7.80 -8.84
C ASP A 442 1.48 -6.43 -8.59
N ASP A 443 2.29 -5.40 -8.30
CA ASP A 443 1.77 -4.08 -7.92
C ASP A 443 0.92 -3.46 -9.04
N SER A 444 1.17 -3.76 -10.31
CA SER A 444 0.38 -3.24 -11.42
C SER A 444 -1.05 -3.80 -11.47
N PHE A 445 -1.33 -4.92 -10.79
CA PHE A 445 -2.68 -5.46 -10.63
C PHE A 445 -3.49 -4.75 -9.53
N LYS A 446 -2.87 -3.89 -8.72
CA LYS A 446 -3.56 -3.13 -7.67
C LYS A 446 -4.08 -1.82 -8.26
N TRP A 447 -5.39 -1.58 -8.14
CA TRP A 447 -6.06 -0.47 -8.86
C TRP A 447 -6.73 0.56 -7.94
N ALA A 448 -6.83 0.27 -6.65
CA ALA A 448 -7.25 1.22 -5.62
C ALA A 448 -6.53 0.92 -4.29
N PRO A 449 -6.39 1.90 -3.37
CA PRO A 449 -5.82 1.67 -2.03
C PRO A 449 -6.59 0.63 -1.19
N SER A 450 -7.85 0.41 -1.54
CA SER A 450 -8.72 -0.59 -0.96
C SER A 450 -9.65 -1.06 -2.07
N MET A 451 -9.67 -2.37 -2.31
CA MET A 451 -10.31 -2.97 -3.48
C MET A 451 -11.20 -4.16 -3.09
N GLN A 452 -12.22 -4.40 -3.91
CA GLN A 452 -12.90 -5.68 -3.93
C GLN A 452 -12.14 -6.62 -4.84
N ALA A 453 -11.89 -7.83 -4.35
CA ALA A 453 -11.21 -8.87 -5.11
C ALA A 453 -11.85 -10.22 -4.79
N GLU A 454 -11.78 -11.15 -5.74
CA GLU A 454 -12.13 -12.55 -5.50
C GLU A 454 -10.88 -13.41 -5.64
N VAL A 455 -10.77 -14.49 -4.86
CA VAL A 455 -9.71 -15.48 -5.00
C VAL A 455 -10.32 -16.84 -5.25
N ASP A 456 -9.97 -17.45 -6.37
CA ASP A 456 -10.27 -18.84 -6.69
C ASP A 456 -9.07 -19.72 -6.32
N VAL A 457 -9.34 -20.79 -5.58
CA VAL A 457 -8.35 -21.81 -5.19
C VAL A 457 -8.82 -23.17 -5.72
N GLU A 458 -8.03 -23.81 -6.56
CA GLU A 458 -8.23 -25.22 -6.93
C GLU A 458 -7.44 -26.12 -5.98
N TYR A 459 -8.15 -26.80 -5.08
CA TYR A 459 -7.60 -27.65 -4.03
C TYR A 459 -8.02 -29.12 -4.23
N PHE A 460 -7.23 -30.04 -3.68
CA PHE A 460 -7.61 -31.46 -3.63
C PHE A 460 -8.37 -31.73 -2.33
N ASP A 461 -9.58 -32.25 -2.45
CA ASP A 461 -10.47 -32.52 -1.33
C ASP A 461 -10.09 -33.84 -0.62
N SER A 462 -9.06 -33.73 0.23
CA SER A 462 -8.50 -34.81 1.06
C SER A 462 -9.42 -35.20 2.23
N SER A 463 -8.98 -36.13 3.09
CA SER A 463 -9.84 -36.82 4.08
C SER A 463 -10.24 -36.01 5.32
N GLY A 464 -10.02 -34.69 5.37
CA GLY A 464 -10.49 -33.84 6.46
C GLY A 464 -9.65 -32.60 6.74
N GLY A 465 -10.16 -31.76 7.65
CA GLY A 465 -9.58 -30.47 8.01
C GLY A 465 -10.21 -29.32 7.25
N SER A 466 -9.54 -28.16 7.24
CA SER A 466 -10.06 -26.96 6.61
C SER A 466 -8.95 -26.03 6.13
N PHE A 467 -9.34 -25.05 5.31
CA PHE A 467 -8.52 -23.89 5.02
C PHE A 467 -9.37 -22.63 4.85
N ALA A 468 -8.74 -21.48 5.05
CA ALA A 468 -9.30 -20.17 4.76
C ALA A 468 -8.21 -19.28 4.13
N VAL A 469 -8.57 -18.07 3.73
CA VAL A 469 -7.60 -17.07 3.30
C VAL A 469 -7.44 -16.00 4.37
N GLU A 470 -6.20 -15.66 4.70
CA GLU A 470 -5.88 -14.44 5.45
C GLU A 470 -5.21 -13.48 4.49
N PHE A 471 -5.73 -12.26 4.36
CA PHE A 471 -5.28 -11.28 3.38
C PHE A 471 -4.95 -9.95 4.03
N ASP A 472 -4.10 -9.17 3.37
CA ASP A 472 -3.84 -7.78 3.72
C ASP A 472 -5.09 -6.95 3.44
N GLY A 473 -5.89 -6.73 4.48
CA GLY A 473 -7.20 -6.11 4.43
C GLY A 473 -7.33 -4.90 5.34
N SER A 474 -8.49 -4.24 5.26
CA SER A 474 -8.77 -3.00 6.00
C SER A 474 -9.31 -3.19 7.42
N ASP A 475 -9.42 -4.43 7.93
CA ASP A 475 -9.92 -4.68 9.29
C ASP A 475 -8.85 -4.36 10.34
N THR A 476 -8.97 -3.20 10.97
CA THR A 476 -8.01 -2.73 11.98
C THR A 476 -8.01 -3.56 13.26
N ASN A 477 -9.02 -4.42 13.48
CA ASN A 477 -9.04 -5.36 14.61
C ASN A 477 -8.29 -6.65 14.32
N ALA A 478 -8.02 -6.96 13.06
CA ALA A 478 -7.20 -8.10 12.70
C ALA A 478 -5.71 -7.82 13.02
N PRO A 479 -4.90 -8.88 13.23
CA PRO A 479 -3.51 -8.73 13.62
C PRO A 479 -2.73 -7.77 12.71
N PHE A 480 -1.86 -6.96 13.33
CA PHE A 480 -1.02 -5.98 12.64
C PHE A 480 -1.84 -4.98 11.80
N ASN A 481 -2.94 -4.47 12.38
CA ASN A 481 -3.79 -3.46 11.77
C ASN A 481 -4.32 -3.88 10.38
N GLY A 482 -4.82 -5.12 10.29
CA GLY A 482 -5.43 -5.65 9.07
C GLY A 482 -4.52 -6.50 8.18
N ALA A 483 -3.23 -6.66 8.48
CA ALA A 483 -2.35 -7.45 7.63
C ALA A 483 -2.83 -8.90 7.46
N TYR A 484 -3.53 -9.45 8.45
CA TYR A 484 -4.09 -10.80 8.44
C TYR A 484 -5.62 -10.81 8.61
N THR A 485 -6.32 -9.93 7.89
CA THR A 485 -7.78 -9.98 7.82
C THR A 485 -8.22 -11.36 7.31
N ARG A 486 -9.09 -12.04 8.05
CA ARG A 486 -9.53 -13.39 7.72
C ARG A 486 -10.74 -13.37 6.80
N SER A 487 -10.75 -14.23 5.79
CA SER A 487 -11.90 -14.43 4.90
C SER A 487 -13.12 -14.93 5.68
N SER A 488 -14.31 -14.46 5.30
CA SER A 488 -15.58 -14.93 5.88
C SER A 488 -15.85 -16.40 5.55
N THR A 489 -15.39 -16.87 4.39
CA THR A 489 -15.47 -18.28 3.98
C THR A 489 -14.33 -19.09 4.60
N THR A 490 -14.69 -20.24 5.18
CA THR A 490 -13.77 -21.33 5.52
C THR A 490 -14.23 -22.58 4.79
N VAL A 491 -13.33 -23.24 4.07
CA VAL A 491 -13.62 -24.47 3.33
C VAL A 491 -13.25 -25.67 4.19
N TYR A 492 -14.18 -26.61 4.33
CA TYR A 492 -13.96 -27.88 5.01
C TYR A 492 -13.79 -28.98 3.98
N LEU A 493 -12.81 -29.85 4.19
CA LEU A 493 -12.52 -30.96 3.28
C LEU A 493 -13.38 -32.16 3.68
N ASP A 494 -14.17 -32.68 2.72
CA ASP A 494 -15.17 -33.73 2.94
C ASP A 494 -14.70 -35.13 2.53
N GLY A 495 -13.53 -35.21 1.87
CA GLY A 495 -12.92 -36.49 1.51
C GLY A 495 -13.31 -37.04 0.15
N SER A 496 -13.89 -36.24 -0.75
CA SER A 496 -14.29 -36.75 -2.07
C SER A 496 -13.14 -37.21 -2.98
N GLN A 497 -11.89 -36.88 -2.66
CA GLN A 497 -10.71 -37.22 -3.47
C GLN A 497 -10.77 -36.63 -4.89
N LEU A 498 -11.44 -35.49 -5.04
CA LEU A 498 -11.54 -34.75 -6.30
C LEU A 498 -10.90 -33.37 -6.17
N TRP A 499 -10.40 -32.86 -7.29
CA TRP A 499 -10.01 -31.46 -7.41
C TRP A 499 -11.25 -30.58 -7.44
N ARG A 500 -11.35 -29.63 -6.51
CA ARG A 500 -12.50 -28.73 -6.36
C ARG A 500 -12.06 -27.27 -6.40
N PRO A 501 -12.86 -26.38 -7.00
CA PRO A 501 -12.69 -24.94 -6.86
C PRO A 501 -13.33 -24.45 -5.55
N ALA A 502 -12.70 -23.46 -4.91
CA ALA A 502 -13.29 -22.65 -3.86
C ALA A 502 -13.08 -21.17 -4.18
N ARG A 503 -14.13 -20.36 -4.02
CA ARG A 503 -14.08 -18.91 -4.20
C ARG A 503 -14.18 -18.18 -2.86
N PHE A 504 -13.31 -17.21 -2.67
CA PHE A 504 -13.29 -16.30 -1.53
C PHE A 504 -13.49 -14.87 -2.01
N ASN A 505 -14.42 -14.14 -1.39
CA ASN A 505 -14.68 -12.74 -1.72
C ASN A 505 -14.07 -11.85 -0.65
N PHE A 506 -13.29 -10.85 -1.05
CA PHE A 506 -12.67 -9.90 -0.15
C PHE A 506 -13.28 -8.53 -0.31
N SER A 507 -13.75 -7.97 0.81
CA SER A 507 -14.01 -6.55 0.93
C SER A 507 -12.80 -5.88 1.57
N GLY A 508 -12.43 -4.71 1.04
CA GLY A 508 -11.39 -3.89 1.64
C GLY A 508 -9.97 -4.48 1.55
N ALA A 509 -9.66 -5.23 0.50
CA ALA A 509 -8.30 -5.73 0.27
C ALA A 509 -7.36 -4.55 -0.04
N ARG A 510 -6.30 -4.38 0.75
CA ARG A 510 -5.27 -3.35 0.53
C ARG A 510 -4.14 -3.89 -0.33
N PHE A 511 -3.73 -5.14 -0.08
CA PHE A 511 -2.62 -5.79 -0.77
C PHE A 511 -1.37 -4.89 -0.88
N ILE A 512 -0.91 -4.36 0.25
CA ILE A 512 0.28 -3.50 0.32
C ILE A 512 1.48 -4.28 0.88
N ASN A 513 1.49 -5.61 0.69
CA ASN A 513 2.57 -6.51 1.09
C ASN A 513 2.84 -6.51 2.61
N SER A 514 1.81 -6.33 3.44
CA SER A 514 2.01 -6.22 4.90
C SER A 514 2.13 -7.55 5.64
N GLN A 515 1.92 -8.70 4.99
CA GLN A 515 2.16 -10.01 5.62
C GLN A 515 3.63 -10.41 5.63
N ASN A 516 3.92 -11.51 6.33
CA ASN A 516 5.21 -12.18 6.36
C ASN A 516 5.82 -12.32 4.95
N GLY A 517 7.12 -12.06 4.83
CA GLY A 517 7.84 -12.11 3.55
C GLY A 517 7.36 -11.13 2.48
N GLY A 518 6.49 -10.17 2.83
CA GLY A 518 5.91 -9.23 1.88
C GLY A 518 4.75 -9.80 1.07
N ALA A 519 4.04 -10.81 1.61
CA ALA A 519 2.88 -11.39 0.97
C ALA A 519 1.67 -10.45 1.03
N ASP A 520 0.77 -10.60 0.06
CA ASP A 520 -0.52 -9.91 0.03
C ASP A 520 -1.63 -10.76 0.65
N PHE A 521 -1.51 -12.08 0.57
CA PHE A 521 -2.36 -13.01 1.28
C PHE A 521 -1.69 -14.37 1.47
N ARG A 522 -2.29 -15.20 2.33
CA ARG A 522 -1.88 -16.58 2.56
C ARG A 522 -3.07 -17.51 2.68
N LEU A 523 -2.90 -18.74 2.23
CA LEU A 523 -3.81 -19.84 2.58
C LEU A 523 -3.48 -20.28 4.00
N ALA A 524 -4.43 -20.15 4.94
CA ALA A 524 -4.29 -20.62 6.32
C ALA A 524 -4.86 -22.04 6.44
N VAL A 525 -3.97 -23.02 6.56
CA VAL A 525 -4.28 -24.44 6.40
C VAL A 525 -4.30 -25.16 7.74
N SER A 526 -5.42 -25.84 8.02
CA SER A 526 -5.59 -26.77 9.14
C SER A 526 -5.72 -28.24 8.70
N ALA A 527 -5.81 -28.50 7.41
CA ALA A 527 -5.86 -29.86 6.83
C ALA A 527 -4.45 -30.50 6.72
N ASP A 528 -4.34 -31.81 6.99
CA ASP A 528 -3.15 -32.61 6.74
C ASP A 528 -3.52 -33.96 6.09
N PRO A 529 -3.11 -34.25 4.85
CA PRO A 529 -2.41 -33.36 3.92
C PRO A 529 -3.34 -32.31 3.27
N PHE A 530 -2.74 -31.23 2.75
CA PHE A 530 -3.43 -30.21 1.95
C PHE A 530 -2.67 -29.97 0.64
N PHE A 531 -3.39 -29.98 -0.49
CA PHE A 531 -2.82 -29.79 -1.83
C PHE A 531 -3.56 -28.71 -2.60
N VAL A 532 -2.80 -27.87 -3.30
CA VAL A 532 -3.30 -26.79 -4.15
C VAL A 532 -2.55 -26.82 -5.49
N ARG A 533 -3.29 -26.71 -6.59
CA ARG A 533 -2.70 -26.70 -7.94
C ARG A 533 -2.84 -25.38 -8.68
N ARG A 534 -3.80 -24.54 -8.29
CA ARG A 534 -4.00 -23.23 -8.91
C ARG A 534 -4.60 -22.23 -7.94
N VAL A 535 -4.09 -21.01 -7.98
CA VAL A 535 -4.69 -19.84 -7.32
C VAL A 535 -4.87 -18.74 -8.37
N LYS A 536 -6.01 -18.05 -8.32
CA LYS A 536 -6.33 -16.92 -9.20
C LYS A 536 -6.90 -15.77 -8.37
N VAL A 537 -6.43 -14.55 -8.59
CA VAL A 537 -7.00 -13.33 -8.00
C VAL A 537 -7.74 -12.56 -9.10
N ILE A 538 -9.00 -12.22 -8.88
CA ILE A 538 -9.94 -11.72 -9.88
C ILE A 538 -10.41 -10.32 -9.50
N ARG A 539 -10.46 -9.41 -10.47
CA ARG A 539 -11.14 -8.12 -10.37
C ARG A 539 -12.61 -8.28 -10.82
N PRO A 540 -13.60 -8.19 -9.93
CA PRO A 540 -14.98 -8.53 -10.29
C PRO A 540 -15.56 -7.65 -11.40
N GLY A 541 -15.26 -6.34 -11.45
CA GLY A 541 -15.85 -5.41 -12.43
C GLY A 541 -15.09 -5.21 -13.74
N VAL A 542 -14.04 -5.99 -14.00
CA VAL A 542 -13.33 -6.01 -15.29
C VAL A 542 -14.02 -7.04 -16.22
N PRO A 543 -14.16 -6.83 -17.54
CA PRO A 543 -14.69 -7.85 -18.46
C PRO A 543 -13.78 -9.09 -18.56
N ASP A 544 -14.37 -10.26 -18.82
CA ASP A 544 -13.62 -11.53 -18.89
C ASP A 544 -12.62 -11.56 -20.03
N GLU A 545 -12.86 -10.81 -21.10
CA GLU A 545 -11.95 -10.70 -22.23
C GLU A 545 -10.62 -10.02 -21.88
N ALA A 546 -10.55 -9.20 -20.82
CA ALA A 546 -9.41 -8.35 -20.52
C ALA A 546 -8.12 -9.15 -20.24
N GLY A 547 -7.10 -8.96 -21.07
CA GLY A 547 -5.85 -9.70 -21.04
C GLY A 547 -5.90 -11.10 -21.65
N GLN A 548 -7.03 -11.50 -22.25
CA GLN A 548 -7.19 -12.81 -22.90
C GLN A 548 -6.95 -12.72 -24.40
N VAL A 549 -6.60 -13.86 -25.00
CA VAL A 549 -6.59 -14.04 -26.45
C VAL A 549 -8.02 -14.28 -26.93
N VAL A 550 -8.48 -13.50 -27.91
CA VAL A 550 -9.79 -13.66 -28.55
C VAL A 550 -9.67 -13.53 -30.06
N THR A 551 -10.55 -14.20 -30.79
CA THR A 551 -10.71 -14.01 -32.24
C THR A 551 -11.54 -12.75 -32.49
N GLY A 552 -10.91 -11.65 -32.92
CA GLY A 552 -11.60 -10.36 -32.98
C GLY A 552 -10.78 -9.15 -33.40
N TYR A 553 -11.38 -7.98 -33.20
CA TYR A 553 -10.79 -6.67 -33.45
C TYR A 553 -11.10 -5.72 -32.28
N GLN A 554 -10.12 -4.93 -31.86
CA GLN A 554 -10.29 -3.91 -30.81
C GLN A 554 -9.93 -2.50 -31.30
N ALA A 555 -10.57 -1.48 -30.74
CA ALA A 555 -10.22 -0.08 -30.92
C ALA A 555 -10.31 0.71 -29.61
N ASN A 556 -9.26 1.52 -29.36
CA ASN A 556 -9.14 2.40 -28.18
C ASN A 556 -9.15 3.89 -28.55
N PHE A 557 -9.41 4.22 -29.83
CA PHE A 557 -9.58 5.58 -30.36
C PHE A 557 -8.45 6.58 -30.02
N THR A 558 -7.22 6.09 -29.87
CA THR A 558 -6.02 6.90 -29.64
C THR A 558 -5.44 7.52 -30.91
N ALA A 559 -5.93 7.11 -32.08
CA ALA A 559 -5.55 7.59 -33.40
C ALA A 559 -6.80 7.98 -34.21
N PRO A 560 -6.65 8.71 -35.33
CA PRO A 560 -7.74 8.92 -36.28
C PRO A 560 -8.42 7.60 -36.67
N LEU A 561 -9.71 7.65 -36.99
CA LEU A 561 -10.46 6.47 -37.43
C LEU A 561 -9.80 5.87 -38.67
N ALA A 562 -9.50 4.57 -38.59
CA ALA A 562 -8.95 3.81 -39.71
C ALA A 562 -10.00 3.64 -40.82
N THR A 563 -9.55 3.30 -42.04
CA THR A 563 -10.39 3.24 -43.24
C THR A 563 -11.52 2.21 -43.18
N GLU A 564 -11.41 1.23 -42.29
CA GLU A 564 -12.44 0.20 -42.08
C GLU A 564 -13.66 0.74 -41.33
N TRP A 565 -13.53 1.89 -40.65
CA TRP A 565 -14.63 2.57 -40.00
C TRP A 565 -15.40 3.44 -41.00
N VAL A 566 -16.61 3.00 -41.35
CA VAL A 566 -17.45 3.63 -42.38
C VAL A 566 -18.66 4.29 -41.71
N ALA A 567 -18.72 5.63 -41.80
CA ALA A 567 -19.89 6.39 -41.38
C ALA A 567 -20.97 6.36 -42.48
N LEU A 568 -22.21 6.02 -42.12
CA LEU A 568 -23.33 5.91 -43.06
C LEU A 568 -24.31 7.09 -42.93
N GLY A 569 -24.75 7.64 -44.06
CA GLY A 569 -25.62 8.83 -44.10
C GLY A 569 -24.85 10.13 -43.83
N PRO A 570 -25.49 11.21 -43.34
CA PRO A 570 -24.82 12.48 -42.99
C PRO A 570 -23.99 12.39 -41.68
N ALA A 571 -23.45 11.21 -41.36
CA ALA A 571 -22.94 10.88 -40.04
C ALA A 571 -21.44 11.11 -39.86
N SER A 572 -20.69 11.52 -40.88
CA SER A 572 -19.23 11.69 -40.82
C SER A 572 -18.79 12.62 -39.68
N ASP A 573 -19.54 13.69 -39.44
CA ASP A 573 -19.16 14.72 -38.45
C ASP A 573 -19.69 14.40 -37.05
N LEU A 574 -20.50 13.34 -36.91
CA LEU A 574 -21.08 12.90 -35.63
C LEU A 574 -20.09 12.05 -34.83
N PHE A 575 -19.09 11.45 -35.49
CA PHE A 575 -18.11 10.56 -34.89
C PHE A 575 -16.71 11.17 -34.95
N GLN A 576 -16.21 11.67 -33.82
CA GLN A 576 -14.96 12.44 -33.77
C GLN A 576 -13.98 11.80 -32.76
N PRO A 577 -12.92 11.12 -33.21
CA PRO A 577 -11.89 10.62 -32.31
C PRO A 577 -11.09 11.81 -31.73
N THR A 578 -10.97 11.87 -30.41
CA THR A 578 -10.25 12.93 -29.70
C THR A 578 -9.76 12.42 -28.35
N ASN A 579 -8.51 12.68 -27.98
CA ASN A 579 -7.95 12.39 -26.65
C ASN A 579 -8.15 10.93 -26.15
N GLY A 580 -8.11 9.95 -27.06
CA GLY A 580 -8.30 8.53 -26.70
C GLY A 580 -9.75 8.13 -26.44
N VAL A 581 -10.73 8.92 -26.94
CA VAL A 581 -12.15 8.57 -26.97
C VAL A 581 -12.73 8.87 -28.34
N LEU A 582 -13.76 8.14 -28.75
CA LEU A 582 -14.64 8.53 -29.84
C LEU A 582 -15.80 9.32 -29.27
N ARG A 583 -15.87 10.60 -29.61
CA ARG A 583 -17.04 11.45 -29.32
C ARG A 583 -18.13 11.18 -30.35
N ILE A 584 -19.34 10.95 -29.87
CA ILE A 584 -20.52 10.59 -30.64
C ILE A 584 -21.62 11.60 -30.31
N ARG A 585 -21.98 12.43 -31.28
CA ARG A 585 -23.07 13.42 -31.11
C ARG A 585 -24.34 12.89 -31.73
N SER A 586 -25.48 13.08 -31.05
CA SER A 586 -26.77 12.73 -31.62
C SER A 586 -27.09 13.61 -32.84
N SER A 587 -27.82 13.05 -33.80
CA SER A 587 -28.36 13.77 -34.96
C SER A 587 -29.79 14.22 -34.72
N THR A 588 -30.25 15.21 -35.49
CA THR A 588 -31.64 15.67 -35.45
C THR A 588 -32.59 14.60 -36.01
N ASN A 589 -33.37 13.96 -35.15
CA ASN A 589 -34.46 13.01 -35.46
C ASN A 589 -34.12 11.80 -36.37
N THR A 590 -32.84 11.50 -36.57
CA THR A 590 -32.38 10.33 -37.34
C THR A 590 -31.28 9.61 -36.57
N ILE A 591 -31.10 8.30 -36.81
CA ILE A 591 -29.95 7.56 -36.27
C ILE A 591 -28.77 7.73 -37.23
N GLY A 592 -27.55 7.86 -36.72
CA GLY A 592 -26.32 7.71 -37.50
C GLY A 592 -25.59 6.42 -37.10
N GLN A 593 -24.83 5.82 -38.01
CA GLN A 593 -24.05 4.62 -37.72
C GLN A 593 -22.61 4.78 -38.20
N LEU A 594 -21.67 4.30 -37.39
CA LEU A 594 -20.28 4.08 -37.73
C LEU A 594 -20.02 2.59 -37.69
N LEU A 595 -19.91 1.95 -38.86
CA LEU A 595 -19.77 0.50 -38.98
C LEU A 595 -18.32 0.10 -39.23
N LEU A 596 -17.91 -1.01 -38.63
CA LEU A 596 -16.59 -1.60 -38.80
C LEU A 596 -16.63 -2.65 -39.91
N THR A 597 -16.11 -2.30 -41.07
CA THR A 597 -16.17 -3.09 -42.31
C THR A 597 -14.94 -3.97 -42.51
N LEU A 598 -14.76 -4.95 -41.62
CA LEU A 598 -13.63 -5.87 -41.67
C LEU A 598 -13.89 -7.06 -42.62
N PRO A 599 -13.01 -7.32 -43.60
CA PRO A 599 -13.04 -8.56 -44.37
C PRO A 599 -12.90 -9.78 -43.44
N GLY A 600 -13.69 -10.82 -43.68
CA GLY A 600 -13.62 -12.08 -42.94
C GLY A 600 -14.45 -12.13 -41.65
N ALA A 601 -14.95 -11.00 -41.14
CA ALA A 601 -15.88 -11.03 -40.00
C ALA A 601 -17.19 -11.75 -40.37
N ASN A 602 -17.65 -12.65 -39.50
CA ASN A 602 -18.96 -13.27 -39.63
C ASN A 602 -20.07 -12.21 -39.53
N THR A 603 -20.93 -12.16 -40.54
CA THR A 603 -21.99 -11.15 -40.68
C THR A 603 -23.29 -11.52 -39.97
N THR A 604 -23.41 -12.76 -39.47
CA THR A 604 -24.60 -13.33 -38.83
C THR A 604 -24.40 -13.70 -37.37
N THR A 605 -23.14 -13.81 -36.92
CA THR A 605 -22.77 -14.15 -35.55
C THR A 605 -21.67 -13.21 -35.08
N GLN A 606 -22.04 -12.32 -34.17
CA GLN A 606 -21.19 -11.23 -33.69
C GLN A 606 -21.42 -11.03 -32.19
N GLU A 607 -20.35 -10.75 -31.46
CA GLU A 607 -20.43 -10.27 -30.09
C GLU A 607 -19.59 -9.00 -29.95
N LEU A 608 -20.23 -7.93 -29.50
CA LEU A 608 -19.65 -6.61 -29.33
C LEU A 608 -19.65 -6.24 -27.86
N LEU A 609 -18.50 -5.79 -27.36
CA LEU A 609 -18.33 -5.14 -26.07
C LEU A 609 -17.81 -3.72 -26.28
N ALA A 610 -18.45 -2.73 -25.67
CA ALA A 610 -18.00 -1.34 -25.70
C ALA A 610 -18.06 -0.69 -24.32
N ARG A 611 -17.16 0.25 -24.03
CA ARG A 611 -17.21 1.09 -22.83
C ARG A 611 -17.58 2.51 -23.23
N THR A 612 -18.70 2.98 -22.70
CA THR A 612 -19.30 4.27 -23.10
C THR A 612 -19.72 5.11 -21.90
N ARG A 613 -19.80 6.43 -22.08
CA ARG A 613 -20.43 7.34 -21.11
C ARG A 613 -21.25 8.40 -21.82
N ILE A 614 -22.35 8.83 -21.22
CA ILE A 614 -23.13 9.97 -21.73
C ILE A 614 -22.58 11.25 -21.11
N THR A 615 -21.94 12.12 -21.89
CA THR A 615 -21.36 13.39 -21.38
C THR A 615 -22.39 14.51 -21.36
N ARG A 616 -23.37 14.48 -22.25
CA ARG A 616 -24.43 15.48 -22.35
C ARG A 616 -25.74 14.83 -22.79
N LEU A 617 -26.86 15.34 -22.29
CA LEU A 617 -28.19 14.86 -22.65
C LEU A 617 -29.06 16.00 -23.20
N ALA A 618 -29.80 15.71 -24.26
CA ALA A 618 -30.83 16.58 -24.82
C ALA A 618 -31.94 16.91 -23.79
N LEU A 619 -32.57 18.07 -23.96
CA LEU A 619 -33.82 18.39 -23.26
C LEU A 619 -34.97 17.56 -23.85
N GLY A 620 -35.83 17.02 -23.00
CA GLY A 620 -36.96 16.18 -23.40
C GLY A 620 -36.56 14.73 -23.65
N ASP A 621 -37.20 14.09 -24.63
CA ASP A 621 -36.83 12.74 -25.06
C ASP A 621 -35.45 12.78 -25.70
N ALA A 622 -34.56 11.91 -25.22
CA ALA A 622 -33.15 11.92 -25.56
C ALA A 622 -32.67 10.53 -25.93
N MET A 623 -31.86 10.46 -26.98
CA MET A 623 -31.26 9.22 -27.46
C MET A 623 -29.80 9.52 -27.80
N PRO A 624 -28.89 9.45 -26.82
CA PRO A 624 -27.49 9.78 -27.04
C PRO A 624 -26.79 8.85 -28.03
N GLY A 625 -27.13 7.56 -28.04
CA GLY A 625 -26.48 6.59 -28.92
C GLY A 625 -26.47 5.17 -28.35
N GLY A 626 -25.60 4.33 -28.91
CA GLY A 626 -25.41 2.95 -28.48
C GLY A 626 -24.49 2.16 -29.40
N ILE A 627 -24.75 0.86 -29.51
CA ILE A 627 -23.98 -0.10 -30.31
C ILE A 627 -24.89 -0.86 -31.28
N ALA A 628 -24.32 -1.38 -32.37
CA ALA A 628 -25.05 -2.14 -33.37
C ALA A 628 -24.31 -3.41 -33.80
N VAL A 629 -25.07 -4.41 -34.22
CA VAL A 629 -24.60 -5.66 -34.85
C VAL A 629 -25.48 -6.02 -36.05
N ALA A 630 -24.93 -6.80 -36.97
CA ALA A 630 -25.61 -7.22 -38.20
C ALA A 630 -26.23 -6.05 -38.98
N ALA A 631 -25.53 -4.91 -39.02
CA ALA A 631 -25.98 -3.69 -39.68
C ALA A 631 -25.48 -3.62 -41.14
N SER A 632 -26.41 -3.40 -42.06
CA SER A 632 -26.15 -3.25 -43.49
C SER A 632 -25.52 -1.90 -43.80
N THR A 633 -24.64 -1.85 -44.80
CA THR A 633 -24.17 -0.58 -45.39
C THR A 633 -25.20 0.04 -46.32
N ASN A 634 -26.20 -0.73 -46.76
CA ASN A 634 -27.27 -0.33 -47.66
C ASN A 634 -28.57 -0.15 -46.86
N GLY A 635 -28.88 1.11 -46.53
CA GLY A 635 -29.98 1.46 -45.62
C GLY A 635 -29.60 1.22 -44.16
N GLN A 636 -30.11 2.04 -43.22
CA GLN A 636 -29.85 1.92 -41.78
C GLN A 636 -30.57 0.71 -41.15
N ILE A 637 -30.38 -0.46 -41.75
CA ILE A 637 -31.02 -1.73 -41.42
C ILE A 637 -30.03 -2.52 -40.56
N GLY A 638 -30.39 -2.86 -39.34
CA GLY A 638 -29.47 -3.49 -38.37
C GLY A 638 -29.95 -3.41 -36.93
N LEU A 639 -29.48 -4.34 -36.10
CA LEU A 639 -29.92 -4.47 -34.71
C LEU A 639 -29.09 -3.54 -33.83
N SER A 640 -29.73 -2.51 -33.29
CA SER A 640 -29.10 -1.52 -32.40
C SER A 640 -29.55 -1.72 -30.96
N TYR A 641 -28.61 -1.61 -30.01
CA TYR A 641 -28.86 -1.53 -28.58
C TYR A 641 -28.51 -0.12 -28.09
N LEU A 642 -29.52 0.58 -27.58
CA LEU A 642 -29.50 2.04 -27.40
C LEU A 642 -29.73 2.43 -25.94
N LEU A 643 -28.98 3.44 -25.50
CA LEU A 643 -29.29 4.22 -24.30
C LEU A 643 -30.30 5.30 -24.69
N ARG A 644 -31.40 5.41 -23.94
CA ARG A 644 -32.43 6.43 -24.20
C ARG A 644 -33.10 6.89 -22.91
N SER A 645 -33.66 8.09 -22.95
CA SER A 645 -34.45 8.69 -21.88
C SER A 645 -35.73 9.25 -22.49
N THR A 646 -36.87 8.98 -21.88
CA THR A 646 -38.16 9.53 -22.33
C THR A 646 -38.90 10.16 -21.16
N ALA A 647 -39.76 11.13 -21.42
CA ALA A 647 -40.58 11.76 -20.38
C ALA A 647 -41.42 10.74 -19.59
N GLN A 648 -41.89 9.67 -20.23
CA GLN A 648 -42.78 8.67 -19.63
C GLN A 648 -42.04 7.59 -18.86
N ALA A 649 -40.99 7.00 -19.45
CA ALA A 649 -40.30 5.83 -18.89
C ALA A 649 -38.96 6.15 -18.21
N GLY A 650 -38.54 7.43 -18.22
CA GLY A 650 -37.22 7.83 -17.74
C GLY A 650 -36.08 7.16 -18.52
N ARG A 651 -34.96 6.92 -17.82
CA ARG A 651 -33.74 6.32 -18.39
C ARG A 651 -33.88 4.81 -18.55
N GLN A 652 -33.57 4.33 -19.74
CA GLN A 652 -33.77 2.95 -20.14
C GLN A 652 -32.74 2.51 -21.18
N THR A 653 -32.73 1.20 -21.45
CA THR A 653 -32.03 0.60 -22.59
C THR A 653 -33.04 -0.07 -23.50
N ALA A 654 -32.81 -0.05 -24.81
CA ALA A 654 -33.77 -0.54 -25.79
C ALA A 654 -33.12 -1.13 -27.03
N PHE A 655 -33.77 -2.14 -27.61
CA PHE A 655 -33.47 -2.56 -28.96
C PHE A 655 -34.22 -1.75 -30.00
N ARG A 656 -33.56 -1.51 -31.14
CA ARG A 656 -34.18 -0.90 -32.32
C ARG A 656 -33.62 -1.51 -33.59
N GLU A 657 -34.50 -1.75 -34.55
CA GLU A 657 -34.16 -2.05 -35.93
C GLU A 657 -35.06 -1.17 -36.80
N THR A 658 -34.51 -0.42 -37.74
CA THR A 658 -35.24 0.67 -38.41
C THR A 658 -36.48 0.19 -39.16
N SER A 659 -36.45 -1.01 -39.75
CA SER A 659 -37.59 -1.61 -40.47
C SER A 659 -38.55 -2.41 -39.60
N LEU A 660 -38.09 -2.97 -38.47
CA LEU A 660 -38.95 -3.68 -37.50
C LEU A 660 -39.55 -2.75 -36.44
N GLY A 661 -39.01 -1.54 -36.30
CA GLY A 661 -39.38 -0.60 -35.26
C GLY A 661 -38.65 -0.85 -33.93
N TRP A 662 -39.34 -0.51 -32.84
CA TRP A 662 -38.81 -0.70 -31.49
C TRP A 662 -38.93 -2.16 -31.07
N GLY A 663 -37.83 -2.75 -30.61
CA GLY A 663 -37.82 -4.04 -29.95
C GLY A 663 -38.09 -3.92 -28.45
N PRO A 664 -37.79 -4.98 -27.67
CA PRO A 664 -37.85 -4.97 -26.22
C PRO A 664 -37.07 -3.80 -25.59
N GLN A 665 -37.55 -3.35 -24.43
CA GLN A 665 -37.00 -2.22 -23.68
C GLN A 665 -37.04 -2.54 -22.19
N THR A 666 -36.06 -2.04 -21.43
CA THR A 666 -36.04 -2.22 -19.98
C THR A 666 -35.49 -0.98 -19.28
N THR A 667 -36.06 -0.65 -18.12
CA THR A 667 -35.56 0.44 -17.28
C THR A 667 -34.14 0.11 -16.82
N PHE A 668 -33.25 1.06 -17.03
CA PHE A 668 -31.87 1.01 -16.55
C PHE A 668 -31.46 2.45 -16.24
N ALA A 669 -31.31 2.76 -14.96
CA ALA A 669 -31.04 4.10 -14.48
C ALA A 669 -29.58 4.51 -14.67
N TRP A 670 -29.10 4.56 -15.92
CA TRP A 670 -27.77 5.08 -16.24
C TRP A 670 -27.64 6.55 -15.81
N ALA A 671 -26.43 7.05 -15.67
CA ALA A 671 -26.13 8.44 -15.30
C ALA A 671 -25.23 9.11 -16.33
N THR A 672 -25.39 10.42 -16.47
CA THR A 672 -24.43 11.23 -17.23
C THR A 672 -23.09 11.24 -16.52
N ASN A 673 -22.00 11.32 -17.28
CA ASN A 673 -20.63 11.34 -16.82
C ASN A 673 -20.20 10.09 -16.02
N VAL A 674 -20.87 8.96 -16.27
CA VAL A 674 -20.54 7.65 -15.69
C VAL A 674 -20.28 6.66 -16.83
N TRP A 675 -19.23 5.86 -16.69
CA TRP A 675 -18.87 4.83 -17.65
C TRP A 675 -19.70 3.56 -17.45
N TYR A 676 -20.13 2.97 -18.57
CA TYR A 676 -20.89 1.74 -18.65
C TYR A 676 -20.28 0.81 -19.69
N TRP A 677 -20.25 -0.47 -19.38
CA TRP A 677 -20.05 -1.53 -20.35
C TRP A 677 -21.37 -1.85 -21.03
N LEU A 678 -21.37 -1.93 -22.35
CA LEU A 678 -22.48 -2.39 -23.18
C LEU A 678 -22.02 -3.63 -23.92
N ARG A 679 -22.71 -4.75 -23.71
CA ARG A 679 -22.50 -6.00 -24.45
C ARG A 679 -23.70 -6.27 -25.33
N LEU A 680 -23.46 -6.58 -26.60
CA LEU A 680 -24.47 -6.94 -27.59
C LEU A 680 -24.02 -8.16 -28.38
N ARG A 681 -24.82 -9.23 -28.34
CA ARG A 681 -24.60 -10.45 -29.09
C ARG A 681 -25.73 -10.67 -30.08
N HIS A 682 -25.40 -11.08 -31.30
CA HIS A 682 -26.33 -11.60 -32.29
C HIS A 682 -25.85 -12.98 -32.74
N ALA A 683 -26.73 -13.97 -32.69
CA ALA A 683 -26.48 -15.35 -33.10
C ALA A 683 -27.83 -16.04 -33.37
N ALA A 684 -28.46 -15.68 -34.48
CA ALA A 684 -29.81 -16.14 -34.78
C ALA A 684 -29.91 -17.66 -34.91
N ASN A 685 -30.94 -18.26 -34.32
CA ASN A 685 -31.21 -19.70 -34.35
C ASN A 685 -30.04 -20.62 -33.93
N SER A 686 -29.12 -20.13 -33.09
CA SER A 686 -27.97 -20.93 -32.62
C SER A 686 -28.38 -22.22 -31.89
N LEU A 687 -29.56 -22.25 -31.25
CA LEU A 687 -30.27 -23.44 -30.77
C LEU A 687 -31.80 -23.18 -30.80
N SER A 688 -32.60 -24.22 -31.03
CA SER A 688 -34.07 -24.11 -31.04
C SER A 688 -34.61 -23.59 -29.70
N GLY A 689 -35.40 -22.51 -29.73
CA GLY A 689 -36.03 -21.91 -28.54
C GLY A 689 -35.17 -20.90 -27.78
N LEU A 690 -33.96 -20.57 -28.27
CA LEU A 690 -33.18 -19.45 -27.75
C LEU A 690 -33.46 -18.15 -28.54
N PRO A 691 -33.39 -16.97 -27.90
CA PRO A 691 -33.48 -15.67 -28.59
C PRO A 691 -32.38 -15.50 -29.65
N ASP A 692 -32.47 -14.48 -30.51
CA ASP A 692 -31.45 -14.20 -31.53
C ASP A 692 -30.45 -13.11 -31.13
N VAL A 693 -30.90 -12.20 -30.27
CA VAL A 693 -30.16 -11.01 -29.84
C VAL A 693 -30.17 -10.96 -28.33
N TRP A 694 -29.02 -10.67 -27.73
CA TRP A 694 -28.90 -10.51 -26.29
C TRP A 694 -28.06 -9.29 -25.95
N ALA A 695 -28.47 -8.56 -24.91
CA ALA A 695 -27.74 -7.41 -24.41
C ALA A 695 -27.64 -7.37 -22.89
N LYS A 696 -26.55 -6.78 -22.42
CA LYS A 696 -26.32 -6.43 -21.01
C LYS A 696 -25.69 -5.06 -20.93
N THR A 697 -26.01 -4.35 -19.85
CA THR A 697 -25.37 -3.10 -19.47
C THR A 697 -25.00 -3.17 -18.00
N TRP A 698 -23.79 -2.76 -17.64
CA TRP A 698 -23.37 -2.63 -16.25
C TRP A 698 -22.38 -1.49 -16.09
N ARG A 699 -22.18 -1.03 -14.85
CA ARG A 699 -21.29 0.08 -14.58
C ARG A 699 -19.83 -0.35 -14.79
N ALA A 700 -19.07 0.48 -15.50
CA ALA A 700 -17.64 0.29 -15.67
C ALA A 700 -16.91 1.08 -14.58
N ASP A 701 -16.99 0.62 -13.33
CA ASP A 701 -16.30 1.23 -12.18
C ASP A 701 -15.21 0.33 -11.57
N GLY A 702 -14.85 -0.74 -12.28
CA GLY A 702 -13.90 -1.77 -11.81
C GLY A 702 -14.45 -2.67 -10.71
N LEU A 703 -15.60 -2.33 -10.11
CA LEU A 703 -16.21 -3.03 -8.99
C LEU A 703 -17.45 -3.82 -9.37
N THR A 704 -18.32 -3.23 -10.19
CA THR A 704 -19.62 -3.79 -10.56
C THR A 704 -19.41 -5.01 -11.47
N PRO A 705 -19.73 -6.23 -11.01
CA PRO A 705 -19.56 -7.43 -11.83
C PRO A 705 -20.43 -7.37 -13.08
N GLU A 706 -19.96 -8.03 -14.15
CA GLU A 706 -20.82 -8.30 -15.29
C GLU A 706 -22.04 -9.13 -14.84
N PRO A 707 -23.28 -8.78 -15.23
CA PRO A 707 -24.46 -9.56 -14.86
C PRO A 707 -24.34 -10.99 -15.40
N THR A 708 -24.60 -11.98 -14.54
CA THR A 708 -24.56 -13.40 -14.94
C THR A 708 -25.59 -13.71 -16.03
N GLY A 709 -26.80 -13.17 -15.92
CA GLY A 709 -27.87 -13.27 -16.92
C GLY A 709 -27.89 -12.14 -17.96
N TRP A 710 -28.54 -12.39 -19.11
CA TRP A 710 -28.82 -11.35 -20.12
C TRP A 710 -29.95 -10.44 -19.64
N LEU A 711 -29.79 -9.13 -19.76
CA LEU A 711 -30.77 -8.15 -19.26
C LEU A 711 -31.90 -7.90 -20.25
N LEU A 712 -31.60 -8.03 -21.54
CA LEU A 712 -32.56 -7.83 -22.62
C LEU A 712 -32.28 -8.85 -23.72
N VAL A 713 -33.33 -9.44 -24.27
CA VAL A 713 -33.24 -10.39 -25.37
C VAL A 713 -34.29 -10.08 -26.43
N TRP A 714 -34.01 -10.37 -27.69
CA TRP A 714 -34.96 -10.21 -28.79
C TRP A 714 -34.91 -11.43 -29.70
N ASP A 715 -36.05 -12.12 -29.79
CA ASP A 715 -36.32 -13.19 -30.73
C ASP A 715 -37.14 -12.61 -31.89
N TYR A 716 -36.58 -12.61 -33.11
CA TYR A 716 -37.21 -12.01 -34.30
C TYR A 716 -37.22 -12.96 -35.49
N TYR A 717 -36.27 -13.88 -35.58
CA TYR A 717 -36.12 -14.85 -36.65
C TYR A 717 -36.67 -16.21 -36.19
N PRO A 718 -37.38 -16.98 -37.03
CA PRO A 718 -37.66 -16.76 -38.46
C PRO A 718 -38.87 -15.87 -38.75
N GLY A 719 -39.52 -15.28 -37.73
CA GLY A 719 -40.70 -14.43 -37.91
C GLY A 719 -40.46 -13.19 -38.79
N GLN A 720 -39.21 -12.79 -38.93
CA GLN A 720 -38.72 -11.68 -39.75
C GLN A 720 -37.42 -12.11 -40.47
N PRO A 721 -37.04 -11.47 -41.60
CA PRO A 721 -35.82 -11.83 -42.34
C PRO A 721 -34.56 -11.69 -41.49
N LEU A 722 -33.66 -12.67 -41.59
CA LEU A 722 -32.36 -12.67 -40.91
C LEU A 722 -31.57 -11.39 -41.22
N ARG A 723 -31.11 -10.71 -40.17
CA ARG A 723 -30.21 -9.56 -40.29
C ARG A 723 -28.77 -10.06 -40.45
N THR A 724 -28.08 -9.45 -41.41
CA THR A 724 -26.67 -9.72 -41.68
C THR A 724 -25.96 -8.39 -41.92
N GLY A 725 -24.71 -8.28 -41.50
CA GLY A 725 -23.90 -7.09 -41.76
C GLY A 725 -22.77 -6.91 -40.77
N PHE A 726 -22.47 -5.67 -40.45
CA PHE A 726 -21.31 -5.25 -39.66
C PHE A 726 -21.71 -4.82 -38.25
N ALA A 727 -20.74 -4.87 -37.34
CA ALA A 727 -20.87 -4.29 -36.01
C ALA A 727 -20.43 -2.82 -36.03
N GLY A 728 -20.88 -2.03 -35.06
CA GLY A 728 -20.54 -0.61 -35.04
C GLY A 728 -21.08 0.17 -33.85
N LEU A 729 -20.85 1.47 -33.91
CA LEU A 729 -21.33 2.46 -32.94
C LEU A 729 -22.48 3.27 -33.54
N VAL A 730 -23.41 3.67 -32.68
CA VAL A 730 -24.65 4.33 -33.08
C VAL A 730 -24.70 5.74 -32.50
N SER A 731 -24.87 6.72 -33.39
CA SER A 731 -25.34 8.06 -33.04
C SER A 731 -26.86 8.01 -32.92
N GLY A 732 -27.39 8.40 -31.76
CA GLY A 732 -28.83 8.43 -31.59
C GLY A 732 -29.49 9.65 -32.25
N GLY A 733 -30.82 9.65 -32.23
CA GLY A 733 -31.65 10.65 -32.90
C GLY A 733 -32.53 11.37 -31.89
N ASP A 734 -32.20 12.63 -31.62
CA ASP A 734 -32.97 13.51 -30.75
C ASP A 734 -32.93 14.95 -31.30
N ASN A 735 -33.04 15.98 -30.45
CA ASN A 735 -32.94 17.38 -30.90
C ASN A 735 -31.49 17.85 -31.17
N GLY A 736 -30.52 16.93 -31.31
CA GLY A 736 -29.10 17.22 -31.53
C GLY A 736 -28.38 17.67 -30.25
N GLY A 737 -28.98 17.43 -29.08
CA GLY A 737 -28.52 17.95 -27.80
C GLY A 737 -27.70 16.96 -26.97
N SER A 738 -27.61 15.69 -27.37
CA SER A 738 -26.94 14.64 -26.61
C SER A 738 -25.54 14.32 -27.14
N GLU A 739 -24.69 13.87 -26.24
CA GLU A 739 -23.33 13.44 -26.55
C GLU A 739 -22.96 12.20 -25.72
N MET A 740 -22.35 11.23 -26.39
CA MET A 740 -21.78 10.01 -25.82
C MET A 740 -20.29 9.95 -26.17
N GLU A 741 -19.49 9.39 -25.28
CA GLU A 741 -18.10 9.02 -25.56
C GLU A 741 -17.95 7.51 -25.48
N CYS A 742 -17.08 6.95 -26.32
CA CYS A 742 -16.67 5.55 -26.32
C CYS A 742 -15.14 5.49 -26.26
N ASP A 743 -14.55 4.85 -25.24
CA ASP A 743 -13.09 4.75 -25.12
C ASP A 743 -12.56 3.35 -25.46
N PHE A 744 -13.44 2.36 -25.55
CA PHE A 744 -13.08 0.98 -25.89
C PHE A 744 -14.19 0.32 -26.71
N PHE A 745 -13.78 -0.40 -27.76
CA PHE A 745 -14.62 -1.22 -28.62
C PHE A 745 -13.93 -2.55 -28.89
N LEU A 746 -14.65 -3.67 -28.75
CA LEU A 746 -14.20 -5.02 -29.06
C LEU A 746 -15.28 -5.78 -29.84
N LEU A 747 -14.96 -6.16 -31.07
CA LEU A 747 -15.75 -7.10 -31.87
C LEU A 747 -15.11 -8.48 -31.80
N LYS A 748 -15.86 -9.47 -31.29
CA LYS A 748 -15.54 -10.90 -31.40
C LYS A 748 -16.36 -11.48 -32.54
N SER A 749 -15.68 -12.10 -33.49
CA SER A 749 -16.31 -12.70 -34.67
C SER A 749 -15.39 -13.72 -35.30
N ASP A 750 -15.95 -14.87 -35.69
CA ASP A 750 -15.21 -15.89 -36.43
C ASP A 750 -14.66 -15.31 -37.74
N GLY A 751 -13.49 -15.79 -38.16
CA GLY A 751 -12.81 -15.33 -39.38
C GLY A 751 -11.96 -14.07 -39.21
N LEU A 752 -11.98 -13.45 -38.03
CA LEU A 752 -11.01 -12.41 -37.63
C LEU A 752 -9.72 -13.03 -37.04
N PRO A 753 -8.62 -12.26 -36.95
CA PRO A 753 -7.39 -12.76 -36.33
C PRO A 753 -7.51 -12.88 -34.79
N GLU A 754 -6.60 -13.64 -34.20
CA GLU A 754 -6.40 -13.65 -32.74
C GLU A 754 -5.73 -12.35 -32.28
N ILE A 755 -6.27 -11.75 -31.22
CA ILE A 755 -5.72 -10.55 -30.57
C ILE A 755 -5.68 -10.76 -29.04
N ILE A 756 -4.73 -10.11 -28.37
CA ILE A 756 -4.75 -9.96 -26.90
C ILE A 756 -5.55 -8.70 -26.58
N VAL A 757 -6.66 -8.85 -25.85
CA VAL A 757 -7.51 -7.71 -25.50
C VAL A 757 -6.82 -6.85 -24.46
N THR A 758 -6.64 -5.56 -24.78
CA THR A 758 -5.97 -4.59 -23.91
C THR A 758 -6.93 -3.44 -23.64
N LEU A 759 -7.36 -3.29 -22.39
CA LEU A 759 -8.23 -2.18 -22.00
C LEU A 759 -7.40 -0.89 -21.91
N PRO A 760 -7.91 0.25 -22.41
CA PRO A 760 -7.28 1.53 -22.15
C PRO A 760 -7.52 1.93 -20.69
N GLU A 761 -6.62 2.74 -20.14
CA GLU A 761 -6.83 3.39 -18.85
C GLU A 761 -8.18 4.10 -18.85
N GLN A 762 -9.02 3.73 -17.89
CA GLN A 762 -10.34 4.32 -17.77
C GLN A 762 -10.21 5.82 -17.50
N LYS A 763 -10.77 6.63 -18.41
CA LYS A 763 -10.75 8.07 -18.24
C LYS A 763 -11.57 8.47 -17.01
N PRO A 764 -11.11 9.41 -16.17
CA PRO A 764 -11.89 9.87 -15.03
C PRO A 764 -13.19 10.52 -15.51
N ALA A 765 -14.19 10.59 -14.62
CA ALA A 765 -15.37 11.41 -14.86
C ALA A 765 -14.93 12.86 -15.18
N LEU A 766 -15.59 13.52 -16.14
CA LEU A 766 -15.31 14.93 -16.45
C LEU A 766 -15.57 15.77 -15.20
N ALA A 767 -14.57 16.46 -14.70
CA ALA A 767 -14.78 17.43 -13.63
C ALA A 767 -15.57 18.63 -14.17
N SER A 768 -16.50 19.13 -13.37
CA SER A 768 -17.21 20.37 -13.65
C SER A 768 -16.69 21.44 -12.72
N LEU A 769 -16.23 22.55 -13.30
CA LEU A 769 -15.85 23.75 -12.57
C LEU A 769 -16.90 24.83 -12.85
N ALA A 770 -17.64 25.22 -11.81
CA ALA A 770 -18.61 26.30 -11.87
C ALA A 770 -18.08 27.52 -11.12
N ALA A 771 -18.12 28.69 -11.76
CA ALA A 771 -17.90 29.95 -11.09
C ALA A 771 -19.20 30.37 -10.38
N GLY A 772 -19.10 30.59 -9.06
CA GLY A 772 -20.17 31.16 -8.26
C GLY A 772 -20.33 32.66 -8.48
N ARG A 773 -21.16 33.30 -7.67
CA ARG A 773 -21.25 34.77 -7.65
C ARG A 773 -20.04 35.34 -6.87
N PRO A 774 -19.48 36.48 -7.29
CA PRO A 774 -18.51 37.20 -6.48
C PRO A 774 -19.08 37.48 -5.09
N LEU A 775 -18.28 37.25 -4.05
CA LEU A 775 -18.61 37.61 -2.68
C LEU A 775 -18.56 39.13 -2.52
N THR A 776 -19.11 39.66 -1.42
CA THR A 776 -19.02 41.08 -1.06
C THR A 776 -17.58 41.59 -0.92
N SER A 777 -16.62 40.70 -0.65
CA SER A 777 -15.18 41.00 -0.64
C SER A 777 -14.55 41.12 -2.04
N GLY A 778 -15.29 40.79 -3.10
CA GLY A 778 -14.78 40.68 -4.47
C GLY A 778 -14.07 39.35 -4.79
N ALA A 779 -13.89 38.48 -3.79
CA ALA A 779 -13.37 37.12 -4.01
C ALA A 779 -14.38 36.26 -4.77
N LEU A 780 -13.89 35.31 -5.58
CA LEU A 780 -14.74 34.43 -6.37
C LEU A 780 -14.70 33.00 -5.84
N LEU A 781 -15.87 32.45 -5.52
CA LEU A 781 -16.01 31.05 -5.14
C LEU A 781 -16.11 30.18 -6.41
N LEU A 782 -15.26 29.16 -6.50
CA LEU A 782 -15.32 28.15 -7.53
C LEU A 782 -15.81 26.84 -6.91
N GLN A 783 -16.81 26.23 -7.54
CA GLN A 783 -17.33 24.92 -7.15
C GLN A 783 -16.82 23.88 -8.14
N LEU A 784 -15.98 22.98 -7.66
CA LEU A 784 -15.43 21.88 -8.42
C LEU A 784 -16.16 20.59 -8.03
N THR A 785 -16.71 19.88 -9.02
CA THR A 785 -17.28 18.55 -8.84
C THR A 785 -16.63 17.56 -9.79
N GLY A 786 -16.56 16.29 -9.40
CA GLY A 786 -15.84 15.26 -10.15
C GLY A 786 -15.77 13.94 -9.38
N GLU A 787 -14.86 13.07 -9.78
CA GLU A 787 -14.65 11.78 -9.12
C GLU A 787 -14.07 11.96 -7.71
N PRO A 788 -14.59 11.25 -6.68
CA PRO A 788 -14.04 11.31 -5.33
C PRO A 788 -12.56 10.93 -5.24
N SER A 789 -11.84 11.52 -4.28
CA SER A 789 -10.40 11.28 -4.04
C SER A 789 -9.49 11.59 -5.24
N ARG A 790 -9.96 12.41 -6.19
CA ARG A 790 -9.13 12.99 -7.26
C ARG A 790 -8.75 14.42 -6.91
N SER A 791 -7.51 14.77 -7.23
CA SER A 791 -7.01 16.14 -7.11
C SER A 791 -7.00 16.84 -8.45
N TYR A 792 -7.29 18.13 -8.43
CA TYR A 792 -7.25 18.99 -9.61
C TYR A 792 -6.47 20.25 -9.29
N GLN A 793 -5.59 20.63 -10.21
CA GLN A 793 -5.01 21.96 -10.20
C GLN A 793 -6.03 22.94 -10.75
N VAL A 794 -6.48 23.84 -9.89
CA VAL A 794 -7.22 25.03 -10.32
C VAL A 794 -6.20 25.99 -10.91
N GLU A 795 -6.47 26.39 -12.14
CA GLU A 795 -5.65 27.33 -12.89
C GLU A 795 -6.51 28.51 -13.33
N ALA A 796 -5.90 29.69 -13.41
CA ALA A 796 -6.57 30.89 -13.89
C ALA A 796 -5.77 31.58 -14.99
N SER A 797 -6.48 32.28 -15.86
CA SER A 797 -5.92 33.03 -16.98
C SER A 797 -6.69 34.33 -17.18
N ILE A 798 -6.04 35.35 -17.72
CA ILE A 798 -6.69 36.58 -18.17
C ILE A 798 -6.87 36.63 -19.70
N ASP A 799 -6.26 35.70 -20.45
CA ASP A 799 -6.18 35.75 -21.90
C ASP A 799 -6.44 34.39 -22.59
N LEU A 800 -6.73 33.34 -21.82
CA LEU A 800 -6.89 31.93 -22.24
C LEU A 800 -5.62 31.25 -22.80
N THR A 801 -4.49 31.97 -22.87
CA THR A 801 -3.22 31.45 -23.37
C THR A 801 -2.23 31.16 -22.23
N SER A 802 -2.09 32.09 -21.30
CA SER A 802 -1.20 32.01 -20.15
C SER A 802 -1.98 31.58 -18.92
N TRP A 803 -1.61 30.45 -18.32
CA TRP A 803 -2.30 29.87 -17.17
C TRP A 803 -1.39 29.83 -15.96
N ILE A 804 -1.87 30.34 -14.82
CA ILE A 804 -1.18 30.26 -13.53
C ILE A 804 -1.90 29.29 -12.60
N GLY A 805 -1.14 28.48 -11.88
CA GLY A 805 -1.67 27.58 -10.86
C GLY A 805 -2.11 28.37 -9.62
N LEU A 806 -3.37 28.19 -9.21
CA LEU A 806 -3.92 28.79 -8.00
C LEU A 806 -3.77 27.86 -6.78
N ALA A 807 -4.25 26.62 -6.89
CA ALA A 807 -4.13 25.60 -5.85
C ALA A 807 -4.42 24.19 -6.41
N ALA A 808 -3.87 23.18 -5.76
CA ALA A 808 -4.33 21.80 -5.91
C ALA A 808 -5.51 21.56 -4.94
N VAL A 809 -6.62 21.06 -5.48
CA VAL A 809 -7.88 20.85 -4.75
C VAL A 809 -8.26 19.37 -4.83
N GLU A 810 -8.33 18.71 -3.68
CA GLU A 810 -8.79 17.32 -3.58
C GLU A 810 -10.31 17.25 -3.44
N LEU A 811 -10.95 16.41 -4.26
CA LEU A 811 -12.38 16.15 -4.19
C LEU A 811 -12.68 15.01 -3.22
N THR A 812 -12.55 15.21 -1.91
CA THR A 812 -12.69 14.12 -0.92
C THR A 812 -14.00 13.33 -1.06
N LYS A 813 -15.12 14.00 -1.39
CA LYS A 813 -16.44 13.38 -1.65
C LYS A 813 -16.97 13.67 -3.06
N GLY A 814 -16.09 13.91 -4.02
CA GLY A 814 -16.46 14.24 -5.40
C GLY A 814 -16.90 15.70 -5.59
N ALA A 815 -16.76 16.54 -4.57
CA ALA A 815 -16.97 17.98 -4.65
C ALA A 815 -16.04 18.70 -3.68
N ALA A 816 -15.62 19.90 -4.07
CA ALA A 816 -14.85 20.82 -3.25
C ALA A 816 -15.13 22.27 -3.69
N GLU A 817 -14.89 23.20 -2.79
CA GLU A 817 -14.94 24.62 -3.09
C GLU A 817 -13.52 25.21 -3.01
N TYR A 818 -13.21 26.10 -3.93
CA TYR A 818 -11.98 26.89 -3.91
C TYR A 818 -12.32 28.37 -3.97
N LEU A 819 -11.78 29.14 -3.04
CA LEU A 819 -11.95 30.59 -3.02
C LEU A 819 -10.73 31.24 -3.67
N ASP A 820 -10.94 32.01 -4.73
CA ASP A 820 -9.92 32.90 -5.31
C ASP A 820 -10.04 34.30 -4.70
N PRO A 821 -9.20 34.68 -3.71
CA PRO A 821 -9.25 36.00 -3.11
C PRO A 821 -8.74 37.10 -4.05
N ALA A 822 -7.93 36.74 -5.05
CA ALA A 822 -7.32 37.70 -5.96
C ALA A 822 -8.22 38.04 -7.16
N ALA A 823 -9.37 37.37 -7.32
CA ALA A 823 -10.31 37.60 -8.43
C ALA A 823 -10.69 39.08 -8.58
N THR A 824 -10.84 39.81 -7.47
CA THR A 824 -11.17 41.24 -7.44
C THR A 824 -10.15 42.15 -8.15
N ASN A 825 -8.91 41.68 -8.31
CA ASN A 825 -7.83 42.45 -8.94
C ASN A 825 -7.89 42.43 -10.48
N PHE A 826 -8.86 41.72 -11.07
CA PHE A 826 -8.94 41.52 -12.52
C PHE A 826 -10.31 41.92 -13.05
N THR A 827 -10.37 42.59 -14.21
CA THR A 827 -11.63 42.94 -14.87
C THR A 827 -12.35 41.73 -15.47
N HIS A 828 -11.58 40.70 -15.82
CA HIS A 828 -12.05 39.40 -16.24
C HIS A 828 -10.98 38.36 -15.91
N ARG A 829 -11.42 37.14 -15.61
CA ARG A 829 -10.54 36.00 -15.33
C ARG A 829 -11.25 34.72 -15.74
N PHE A 830 -10.54 33.85 -16.44
CA PHE A 830 -10.98 32.54 -16.86
C PHE A 830 -10.41 31.49 -15.92
N TYR A 831 -11.15 30.41 -15.70
CA TYR A 831 -10.77 29.34 -14.80
C TYR A 831 -10.85 28.00 -15.51
N ARG A 832 -9.93 27.10 -15.18
CA ARG A 832 -10.02 25.68 -15.55
C ARG A 832 -9.52 24.81 -14.43
N ALA A 833 -9.99 23.58 -14.41
CA ALA A 833 -9.47 22.52 -13.56
C ALA A 833 -8.74 21.51 -14.44
N ARG A 834 -7.48 21.23 -14.11
CA ARG A 834 -6.68 20.19 -14.76
C ARG A 834 -6.45 19.08 -13.76
N LEU A 835 -6.62 17.82 -14.18
CA LEU A 835 -6.33 16.68 -13.31
C LEU A 835 -4.89 16.79 -12.79
N TRP A 836 -4.71 16.69 -11.49
CA TRP A 836 -3.42 16.72 -10.81
C TRP A 836 -2.92 15.29 -10.56
N PRO A 837 -1.65 14.96 -10.88
CA PRO A 837 -1.11 13.62 -10.76
C PRO A 837 -1.13 13.03 -9.35
#